data_AF-A0A2N1HTK3-F1
#
_entry.id   AF-A0A2N1HTK3-F1
#
_cell.length_a   1.000
_cell.length_b   1.000
_cell.length_c   1.000
_cell.angle_alpha   90.00
_cell.angle_beta   90.00
_cell.angle_gamma   90.00
#
_symmetry.space_group_name_H-M   'P 1'
#
loop_
_entity.id
_entity.type
_entity.pdbx_description
1 polymer ?
#
loop_
_entity_poly.entity_id
_entity_poly.type
_entity_poly.pdbx_seq_one_letter_code
_entity_poly.pdbx_strand_id
1 'polypeptide(L)'
;MMTGNPNTDYLLKKSLKKLLICSCVFVIAACGGEDITNQEQEPDPVVVDVPIAVVKRDLRVEGADMQRSITAPALFIPGASLILKARANATAIEVNITENVFEDRVDEEGNRLPIDIKDLETSYDGSRLIFSMRAPEDENADDDEQPTWNIWEYLIESKQLRRVISSDIVAQTGEDTGPVYLADGRILFSSTRQRGNQARLLDEGKPQYAGLEESLDVHASVLHIMDANGENLEQISYNQSHDLDPLVMPNGKIIFSRWDQFGGSKGVHLYQMNPDGSDLEILYGRHSHVDSNGNNADINFTQTRVTPDGRILVALTAFEKEELGTDFVTIDVVNYIDNFTPIAAADSLTGPAQEKALFENIDIEADISPGGYIAALYPLFDGSGRQLFSWSQCRLLAPPADDAGADEVRSVVPCSPETLLDPNYEKAPPLYGLWMFDPAQGTQLPLVVPQEDASYSEVVAVERRPFPADPSSTIDTSEIGLFDANMGIIHIRSVYDFAGEDLSPQGIVNMANPTVVAPDQRPARFLRVIKSVSIPDENTLDIENSAFGRSRNQLMREVLGYTPIQPDGSVKVAVPAKVPFAISIVNAQGKRISARHQNWLQVVPGETKTCSGCHDGSNNSDITKRPHGRTDAETPSINNGAPSTGVPFPDTNPALFADLGETMAETFTRINGVPDLTPDILFADMWTDPAVQTPADNIEYRYADLLTPLPITQSCAQTWTSICRAVINFPDHIQPLFELDRKIVDADGLVVTDNTCVACHNRFDADNQLQVPAEQLELTGNPSPADAELLTSYRELMFNDVELELIDGALLPRLIPVFDNNGDPVFELDEEGELILDEDGNPIQVTQQVGVGRAMSVNGASNSAGFFAPFESGSHQGWLSPAELKMISEWLDVGGQNYNNPFDAPTN
;
A
#
# COMPACT_ATOMS: atom_id res chain seq x y z
N MET A 1 -42.73 25.27 -46.56
CA MET A 1 -44.07 25.92 -46.60
C MET A 1 -44.37 26.49 -45.22
N MET A 2 -45.25 27.50 -45.13
CA MET A 2 -46.05 27.92 -43.95
C MET A 2 -45.48 27.63 -42.54
N THR A 3 -44.83 28.59 -41.86
CA THR A 3 -45.41 29.66 -40.97
C THR A 3 -45.81 29.17 -39.56
N GLY A 4 -45.48 29.88 -38.47
CA GLY A 4 -44.81 31.18 -38.39
C GLY A 4 -44.56 31.72 -36.96
N ASN A 5 -44.13 32.98 -36.90
CA ASN A 5 -43.79 33.83 -35.73
C ASN A 5 -44.91 34.92 -35.56
N PRO A 6 -44.85 35.97 -34.70
CA PRO A 6 -44.11 36.24 -33.45
C PRO A 6 -45.00 36.84 -32.31
N ASN A 7 -44.35 37.33 -31.24
CA ASN A 7 -44.65 38.60 -30.54
C ASN A 7 -43.33 39.15 -29.93
N THR A 8 -42.95 40.44 -29.78
CA THR A 8 -43.54 41.81 -29.94
C THR A 8 -44.59 42.23 -28.90
N ASP A 9 -44.54 43.38 -28.21
CA ASP A 9 -43.55 44.50 -28.10
C ASP A 9 -43.92 45.37 -26.83
N TYR A 10 -43.44 46.59 -26.48
CA TYR A 10 -42.71 47.67 -27.17
C TYR A 10 -42.05 48.69 -26.18
N LEU A 11 -40.83 49.17 -26.47
CA LEU A 11 -40.26 50.51 -26.11
C LEU A 11 -40.08 50.94 -24.61
N LEU A 12 -39.61 52.15 -24.27
CA LEU A 12 -38.32 52.82 -24.57
C LEU A 12 -38.15 54.13 -23.72
N LYS A 13 -36.93 54.42 -23.24
CA LYS A 13 -36.36 55.71 -22.71
C LYS A 13 -37.29 56.94 -22.54
N LYS A 14 -37.31 57.57 -21.35
CA LYS A 14 -36.67 58.92 -21.11
C LYS A 14 -36.85 59.59 -19.72
N SER A 15 -35.72 60.06 -19.17
CA SER A 15 -35.46 61.47 -18.81
C SER A 15 -35.92 62.11 -17.47
N LEU A 16 -34.89 62.59 -16.77
CA LEU A 16 -34.75 63.85 -16.00
C LEU A 16 -34.91 63.86 -14.47
N LYS A 17 -33.81 64.33 -13.84
CA LYS A 17 -33.64 64.67 -12.42
C LYS A 17 -34.69 65.66 -11.90
N LYS A 18 -35.04 65.54 -10.61
CA LYS A 18 -35.16 66.71 -9.73
C LYS A 18 -34.68 66.39 -8.32
N LEU A 19 -33.99 67.36 -7.72
CA LEU A 19 -33.42 67.31 -6.39
C LEU A 19 -34.43 67.87 -5.38
N LEU A 20 -34.55 67.26 -4.20
CA LEU A 20 -35.03 67.96 -3.01
C LEU A 20 -34.33 67.41 -1.76
N ILE A 21 -33.95 68.31 -0.85
CA ILE A 21 -33.24 68.00 0.40
C ILE A 21 -34.24 68.10 1.55
N CYS A 22 -34.23 67.15 2.48
CA CYS A 22 -34.74 67.37 3.83
C CYS A 22 -34.06 66.39 4.81
N SER A 23 -33.39 66.93 5.83
CA SER A 23 -32.70 66.15 6.87
C SER A 23 -33.59 65.97 8.10
N CYS A 24 -33.54 64.78 8.71
CA CYS A 24 -33.77 64.54 10.14
C CYS A 24 -32.88 63.37 10.59
N VAL A 25 -32.59 63.27 11.89
CA VAL A 25 -31.46 62.48 12.44
C VAL A 25 -31.90 61.63 13.63
N PHE A 26 -31.12 60.59 13.96
CA PHE A 26 -31.26 59.61 15.04
C PHE A 26 -32.31 58.50 14.77
N VAL A 27 -32.15 57.26 15.28
CA VAL A 27 -31.28 56.76 16.37
C VAL A 27 -30.38 55.59 15.90
N ILE A 28 -29.25 55.36 16.58
CA ILE A 28 -28.33 54.22 16.38
C ILE A 28 -28.88 52.96 17.07
N ALA A 29 -28.83 51.82 16.38
CA ALA A 29 -28.80 50.49 16.98
C ALA A 29 -27.67 49.69 16.33
N ALA A 30 -26.91 48.93 17.12
CA ALA A 30 -25.70 48.26 16.65
C ALA A 30 -25.93 46.76 16.41
N CYS A 31 -25.51 46.28 15.24
CA CYS A 31 -25.09 44.91 15.03
C CYS A 31 -23.68 44.99 14.41
N GLY A 32 -22.69 44.40 15.09
CA GLY A 32 -21.36 44.24 14.52
C GLY A 32 -21.36 43.03 13.60
N GLY A 33 -21.02 43.25 12.32
CA GLY A 33 -20.78 42.21 11.35
C GLY A 33 -19.84 42.79 10.30
N GLU A 34 -18.64 42.22 10.17
CA GLU A 34 -17.63 42.78 9.27
C GLU A 34 -17.89 42.32 7.83
N ASP A 35 -18.40 43.25 7.01
CA ASP A 35 -18.57 43.04 5.57
C ASP A 35 -17.20 42.98 4.89
N ILE A 36 -16.90 41.82 4.28
CA ILE A 36 -15.66 41.58 3.52
C ILE A 36 -15.85 42.04 2.06
N THR A 37 -16.61 43.11 1.83
CA THR A 37 -16.81 43.71 0.50
C THR A 37 -16.61 45.22 0.54
N ASN A 38 -15.61 45.69 -0.21
CA ASN A 38 -15.33 47.10 -0.50
C ASN A 38 -15.19 48.05 0.71
N GLN A 39 -14.11 47.90 1.49
CA GLN A 39 -13.48 49.10 2.07
C GLN A 39 -12.51 49.72 1.06
N GLU A 40 -12.66 51.03 0.82
CA GLU A 40 -11.84 51.82 -0.11
C GLU A 40 -10.46 52.12 0.49
N GLN A 41 -9.54 51.15 0.43
CA GLN A 41 -8.11 51.39 0.56
C GLN A 41 -7.50 51.38 -0.85
N GLU A 42 -6.85 52.47 -1.27
CA GLU A 42 -6.20 52.52 -2.60
C GLU A 42 -5.15 51.40 -2.72
N PRO A 43 -5.12 50.66 -3.85
CA PRO A 43 -4.18 49.56 -4.02
C PRO A 43 -2.75 50.10 -4.09
N ASP A 44 -1.92 49.67 -3.14
CA ASP A 44 -0.48 49.84 -3.22
C ASP A 44 0.04 49.06 -4.45
N PRO A 45 0.78 49.69 -5.38
CA PRO A 45 1.26 49.04 -6.60
C PRO A 45 2.29 47.91 -6.38
N VAL A 46 2.64 47.60 -5.12
CA VAL A 46 3.50 46.46 -4.73
C VAL A 46 2.69 45.30 -4.12
N VAL A 47 1.41 45.48 -3.78
CA VAL A 47 0.59 44.48 -3.06
C VAL A 47 -0.07 43.46 -3.99
N VAL A 48 -0.22 42.22 -3.49
CA VAL A 48 -0.83 41.09 -4.21
C VAL A 48 -2.25 40.84 -3.72
N ASP A 49 -3.22 41.10 -4.60
CA ASP A 49 -4.67 40.97 -4.33
C ASP A 49 -5.19 39.51 -4.52
N VAL A 50 -4.44 38.55 -3.99
CA VAL A 50 -4.84 37.15 -3.88
C VAL A 50 -5.29 36.89 -2.44
N PRO A 51 -6.55 36.51 -2.15
CA PRO A 51 -6.97 36.09 -0.82
C PRO A 51 -6.36 34.73 -0.48
N ILE A 52 -6.09 34.48 0.81
CA ILE A 52 -5.44 33.24 1.27
C ILE A 52 -6.18 32.66 2.48
N ALA A 53 -6.23 31.33 2.54
CA ALA A 53 -6.70 30.59 3.70
C ALA A 53 -5.53 29.81 4.30
N VAL A 54 -5.45 29.76 5.64
CA VAL A 54 -4.26 29.31 6.38
C VAL A 54 -4.69 28.53 7.63
N VAL A 55 -4.16 27.34 7.85
CA VAL A 55 -4.33 26.63 9.13
C VAL A 55 -3.28 27.15 10.10
N LYS A 56 -3.70 27.94 11.09
CA LYS A 56 -2.86 28.42 12.19
C LYS A 56 -2.95 27.44 13.36
N ARG A 57 -1.82 27.13 14.02
CA ARG A 57 -1.76 26.40 15.29
C ARG A 57 -1.26 27.29 16.43
N ASP A 58 -1.75 27.02 17.62
CA ASP A 58 -1.29 27.58 18.90
C ASP A 58 -0.36 26.57 19.58
N LEU A 59 0.96 26.81 19.54
CA LEU A 59 2.00 25.90 20.05
C LEU A 59 2.11 25.89 21.58
N ARG A 60 1.23 26.62 22.28
CA ARG A 60 1.10 26.56 23.75
C ARG A 60 0.18 25.42 24.19
N VAL A 61 -0.54 24.81 23.24
CA VAL A 61 -1.33 23.61 23.45
C VAL A 61 -0.40 22.40 23.32
N GLU A 62 -0.45 21.49 24.27
CA GLU A 62 0.43 20.32 24.32
C GLU A 62 0.27 19.45 23.07
N GLY A 63 1.39 19.10 22.43
CA GLY A 63 1.42 18.34 21.18
C GLY A 63 1.08 19.11 19.90
N ALA A 64 0.76 20.41 19.96
CA ALA A 64 0.42 21.21 18.77
C ALA A 64 1.61 21.52 17.83
N ASP A 65 2.82 21.19 18.26
CA ASP A 65 4.09 21.28 17.53
C ASP A 65 4.50 19.98 16.81
N MET A 66 3.69 18.91 16.91
CA MET A 66 3.90 17.66 16.17
C MET A 66 3.72 17.81 14.65
N GLN A 67 4.49 17.04 13.88
CA GLN A 67 4.22 16.78 12.46
C GLN A 67 3.10 15.71 12.30
N ARG A 68 2.41 15.69 11.15
CA ARG A 68 1.47 14.60 10.81
C ARG A 68 2.22 13.29 10.63
N SER A 69 1.77 12.25 11.34
CA SER A 69 2.24 10.89 11.10
C SER A 69 1.69 10.33 9.79
N ILE A 70 2.56 9.60 9.07
CA ILE A 70 2.18 8.75 7.93
C ILE A 70 1.58 7.43 8.41
N THR A 71 2.12 6.85 9.50
CA THR A 71 1.69 5.55 10.06
C THR A 71 0.40 5.66 10.87
N ALA A 72 0.05 6.87 11.33
CA ALA A 72 -1.21 7.16 12.00
C ALA A 72 -1.90 8.38 11.35
N PRO A 73 -2.50 8.24 10.14
CA PRO A 73 -3.14 9.36 9.44
C PRO A 73 -4.32 9.99 10.21
N ALA A 74 -4.92 9.22 11.12
CA ALA A 74 -5.99 9.66 12.03
C ALA A 74 -5.48 10.44 13.26
N LEU A 75 -4.16 10.57 13.47
CA LEU A 75 -3.59 11.30 14.60
C LEU A 75 -4.19 12.71 14.71
N PHE A 76 -4.50 13.08 15.95
CA PHE A 76 -5.03 14.36 16.36
C PHE A 76 -3.92 15.23 16.93
N ILE A 77 -3.80 16.44 16.40
CA ILE A 77 -2.78 17.42 16.77
C ILE A 77 -3.55 18.66 17.21
N PRO A 78 -3.75 18.93 18.50
CA PRO A 78 -4.68 19.97 18.92
C PRO A 78 -4.19 21.40 18.57
N GLY A 79 -5.05 22.39 18.82
CA GLY A 79 -4.70 23.82 18.80
C GLY A 79 -4.88 24.53 17.44
N ALA A 80 -5.61 23.94 16.50
CA ALA A 80 -5.79 24.50 15.16
C ALA A 80 -6.89 25.58 15.05
N SER A 81 -6.80 26.43 14.04
CA SER A 81 -7.85 27.33 13.58
C SER A 81 -7.65 27.72 12.11
N LEU A 82 -8.73 27.74 11.32
CA LEU A 82 -8.70 28.12 9.91
C LEU A 82 -8.92 29.63 9.76
N ILE A 83 -7.88 30.31 9.30
CA ILE A 83 -7.82 31.76 9.16
C ILE A 83 -7.95 32.15 7.68
N LEU A 84 -8.90 33.02 7.36
CA LEU A 84 -9.08 33.63 6.05
C LEU A 84 -8.55 35.09 6.07
N LYS A 85 -7.63 35.42 5.15
CA LYS A 85 -7.15 36.78 4.90
C LYS A 85 -7.59 37.23 3.51
N ALA A 86 -8.26 38.38 3.42
CA ALA A 86 -8.82 38.88 2.16
C ALA A 86 -7.76 39.27 1.09
N ARG A 87 -6.49 39.39 1.48
CA ARG A 87 -5.32 39.65 0.61
C ARG A 87 -4.07 39.00 1.23
N ALA A 88 -3.12 38.59 0.41
CA ALA A 88 -1.79 38.14 0.81
C ALA A 88 -0.93 39.33 1.27
N ASN A 89 -1.14 39.80 2.51
CA ASN A 89 -0.46 40.97 3.08
C ASN A 89 -0.40 40.89 4.61
N ALA A 90 0.75 41.24 5.21
CA ALA A 90 0.95 41.37 6.66
C ALA A 90 -0.07 42.28 7.37
N THR A 91 -0.65 43.27 6.68
CA THR A 91 -1.67 44.17 7.25
C THR A 91 -3.12 43.76 6.96
N ALA A 92 -3.35 42.65 6.24
CA ALA A 92 -4.70 42.16 5.96
C ALA A 92 -5.32 41.53 7.23
N ILE A 93 -6.57 41.92 7.52
CA ILE A 93 -7.37 41.39 8.65
C ILE A 93 -7.48 39.86 8.53
N GLU A 94 -7.30 39.19 9.67
CA GLU A 94 -7.43 37.74 9.85
C GLU A 94 -8.81 37.42 10.41
N VAL A 95 -9.56 36.57 9.73
CA VAL A 95 -10.90 36.11 10.15
C VAL A 95 -10.82 34.61 10.46
N ASN A 96 -11.04 34.23 11.72
CA ASN A 96 -11.15 32.81 12.10
C ASN A 96 -12.53 32.28 11.69
N ILE A 97 -12.59 31.47 10.64
CA ILE A 97 -13.87 30.92 10.16
C ILE A 97 -14.33 29.67 10.94
N THR A 98 -13.52 29.25 11.91
CA THR A 98 -13.75 28.11 12.83
C THR A 98 -13.86 28.54 14.31
N GLU A 99 -14.09 29.83 14.57
CA GLU A 99 -14.25 30.39 15.93
C GLU A 99 -15.48 29.81 16.67
N ASN A 100 -16.55 29.51 15.94
CA ASN A 100 -17.87 29.15 16.46
C ASN A 100 -18.25 27.67 16.17
N VAL A 101 -17.29 26.74 16.32
CA VAL A 101 -17.47 25.31 16.03
C VAL A 101 -17.20 24.49 17.30
N PHE A 102 -18.08 23.55 17.64
CA PHE A 102 -17.99 22.80 18.90
C PHE A 102 -17.93 23.73 20.14
N GLU A 103 -18.77 24.79 20.15
CA GLU A 103 -18.87 25.76 21.27
C GLU A 103 -19.29 25.10 22.60
N ASP A 104 -19.85 23.90 22.51
CA ASP A 104 -20.29 23.03 23.60
C ASP A 104 -19.16 22.15 24.19
N ARG A 105 -17.99 22.09 23.56
CA ARG A 105 -16.82 21.35 24.04
C ARG A 105 -15.88 22.25 24.84
N VAL A 106 -15.95 22.15 26.17
CA VAL A 106 -15.24 23.00 27.14
C VAL A 106 -14.60 22.20 28.28
N ASP A 107 -13.56 22.75 28.90
CA ASP A 107 -12.92 22.23 30.12
C ASP A 107 -13.74 22.51 31.41
N GLU A 108 -13.24 22.07 32.58
CA GLU A 108 -13.92 22.31 33.88
C GLU A 108 -14.06 23.82 34.21
N GLU A 109 -13.13 24.66 33.76
CA GLU A 109 -13.16 26.12 33.87
C GLU A 109 -14.14 26.81 32.90
N GLY A 110 -14.57 26.11 31.83
CA GLY A 110 -15.45 26.63 30.78
C GLY A 110 -14.73 27.29 29.60
N ASN A 111 -13.42 27.07 29.41
CA ASN A 111 -12.69 27.45 28.21
C ASN A 111 -12.96 26.42 27.09
N ARG A 112 -13.02 26.85 25.83
CA ARG A 112 -13.23 25.97 24.68
C ARG A 112 -12.02 25.04 24.48
N LEU A 113 -12.28 23.74 24.40
CA LEU A 113 -11.26 22.72 24.17
C LEU A 113 -10.67 22.86 22.74
N PRO A 114 -9.38 22.57 22.54
CA PRO A 114 -8.69 22.80 21.28
C PRO A 114 -9.13 21.81 20.19
N ILE A 115 -9.37 22.31 18.98
CA ILE A 115 -9.74 21.52 17.79
C ILE A 115 -8.52 21.17 16.94
N ASP A 116 -8.67 20.27 15.96
CA ASP A 116 -7.67 20.03 14.91
C ASP A 116 -8.26 20.17 13.50
N ILE A 117 -7.46 20.69 12.57
CA ILE A 117 -7.78 21.00 11.18
C ILE A 117 -6.57 20.62 10.31
N LYS A 118 -6.84 19.94 9.19
CA LYS A 118 -5.82 19.57 8.19
C LYS A 118 -6.40 19.46 6.78
N ASP A 119 -5.51 19.28 5.82
CA ASP A 119 -5.78 18.91 4.43
C ASP A 119 -6.58 19.97 3.66
N LEU A 120 -6.19 21.24 3.83
CA LEU A 120 -6.83 22.40 3.22
C LEU A 120 -6.60 22.49 1.70
N GLU A 121 -7.71 22.61 0.96
CA GLU A 121 -7.75 22.76 -0.50
C GLU A 121 -8.90 23.71 -0.95
N THR A 122 -8.85 24.19 -2.19
CA THR A 122 -9.85 25.11 -2.77
C THR A 122 -10.61 24.52 -3.96
N SER A 123 -11.81 25.04 -4.24
CA SER A 123 -12.49 24.74 -5.51
C SER A 123 -11.81 25.47 -6.68
N TYR A 124 -11.77 24.84 -7.86
CA TYR A 124 -11.09 25.40 -9.05
C TYR A 124 -11.57 26.82 -9.46
N ASP A 125 -12.80 27.17 -9.11
CA ASP A 125 -13.42 28.48 -9.38
C ASP A 125 -13.15 29.55 -8.31
N GLY A 126 -12.46 29.19 -7.22
CA GLY A 126 -12.12 30.05 -6.08
C GLY A 126 -13.30 30.37 -5.14
N SER A 127 -14.44 29.67 -5.25
CA SER A 127 -15.64 29.99 -4.45
C SER A 127 -15.75 29.25 -3.11
N ARG A 128 -14.94 28.20 -2.88
CA ARG A 128 -15.00 27.33 -1.70
C ARG A 128 -13.64 26.92 -1.17
N LEU A 129 -13.60 26.62 0.12
CA LEU A 129 -12.57 25.84 0.78
C LEU A 129 -13.15 24.46 1.14
N ILE A 130 -12.29 23.44 1.15
CA ILE A 130 -12.58 22.11 1.69
C ILE A 130 -11.41 21.67 2.57
N PHE A 131 -11.68 20.97 3.67
CA PHE A 131 -10.68 20.55 4.66
C PHE A 131 -11.22 19.46 5.60
N SER A 132 -10.30 18.77 6.27
CA SER A 132 -10.57 17.84 7.37
C SER A 132 -10.61 18.60 8.70
N MET A 133 -11.58 18.33 9.58
CA MET A 133 -11.63 18.89 10.94
C MET A 133 -12.25 17.90 11.93
N ARG A 134 -11.54 17.66 13.04
CA ARG A 134 -11.95 16.81 14.17
C ARG A 134 -12.37 17.69 15.36
N ALA A 135 -13.33 17.21 16.15
CA ALA A 135 -13.66 17.84 17.42
C ALA A 135 -12.54 17.59 18.46
N PRO A 136 -12.54 18.30 19.61
CA PRO A 136 -11.67 17.92 20.72
C PRO A 136 -12.04 16.53 21.25
N GLU A 137 -11.08 15.84 21.85
CA GLU A 137 -11.28 14.55 22.51
C GLU A 137 -12.23 14.68 23.69
N ASP A 138 -12.96 13.60 23.99
CA ASP A 138 -13.93 13.55 25.07
C ASP A 138 -13.41 12.61 26.16
N GLU A 139 -12.96 13.16 27.30
CA GLU A 139 -12.45 12.40 28.45
C GLU A 139 -13.48 11.41 29.06
N ASN A 140 -14.73 11.45 28.60
CA ASN A 140 -15.84 10.61 29.06
C ASN A 140 -16.27 9.54 28.04
N ALA A 141 -15.63 9.50 26.87
CA ALA A 141 -15.91 8.53 25.81
C ALA A 141 -14.83 7.44 25.76
N ASP A 142 -15.24 6.19 25.58
CA ASP A 142 -14.33 5.08 25.28
C ASP A 142 -13.69 5.29 23.88
N ASP A 143 -12.59 4.59 23.58
CA ASP A 143 -11.77 4.86 22.38
C ASP A 143 -12.55 4.74 21.04
N ASP A 144 -13.58 3.88 20.98
CA ASP A 144 -14.47 3.72 19.82
C ASP A 144 -15.67 4.69 19.80
N GLU A 145 -15.90 5.44 20.88
CA GLU A 145 -16.86 6.55 20.96
C GLU A 145 -16.21 7.93 20.75
N GLN A 146 -14.88 8.01 20.61
CA GLN A 146 -14.17 9.27 20.36
C GLN A 146 -14.60 9.93 19.03
N PRO A 147 -14.63 11.27 18.93
CA PRO A 147 -15.00 11.96 17.69
C PRO A 147 -14.06 11.63 16.53
N THR A 148 -14.60 11.49 15.31
CA THR A 148 -13.77 11.16 14.13
C THR A 148 -13.36 12.38 13.31
N TRP A 149 -12.35 12.21 12.45
CA TRP A 149 -12.02 13.10 11.35
C TRP A 149 -13.16 13.20 10.35
N ASN A 150 -13.54 14.44 10.01
CA ASN A 150 -14.70 14.74 9.19
C ASN A 150 -14.38 15.80 8.15
N ILE A 151 -15.02 15.71 6.99
CA ILE A 151 -14.83 16.65 5.88
C ILE A 151 -15.80 17.84 6.02
N TRP A 152 -15.25 19.05 5.91
CA TRP A 152 -15.98 20.32 5.99
C TRP A 152 -15.77 21.17 4.73
N GLU A 153 -16.80 21.95 4.40
CA GLU A 153 -16.80 22.90 3.28
C GLU A 153 -17.14 24.30 3.79
N TYR A 154 -16.39 25.31 3.32
CA TYR A 154 -16.68 26.72 3.56
C TYR A 154 -16.96 27.46 2.24
N LEU A 155 -18.14 28.05 2.11
CA LEU A 155 -18.52 28.86 0.96
C LEU A 155 -18.12 30.33 1.19
N ILE A 156 -17.23 30.86 0.36
CA ILE A 156 -16.64 32.20 0.52
C ILE A 156 -17.69 33.32 0.42
N GLU A 157 -18.61 33.25 -0.54
CA GLU A 157 -19.60 34.33 -0.78
C GLU A 157 -20.69 34.39 0.30
N SER A 158 -21.21 33.25 0.75
CA SER A 158 -22.26 33.18 1.78
C SER A 158 -21.72 33.14 3.21
N LYS A 159 -20.39 33.04 3.38
CA LYS A 159 -19.69 32.80 4.66
C LYS A 159 -20.17 31.54 5.40
N GLN A 160 -20.69 30.55 4.68
CA GLN A 160 -21.30 29.36 5.27
C GLN A 160 -20.28 28.23 5.44
N LEU A 161 -20.04 27.83 6.69
CA LEU A 161 -19.37 26.58 7.05
C LEU A 161 -20.38 25.43 7.18
N ARG A 162 -20.03 24.22 6.72
CA ARG A 162 -20.80 22.98 6.97
C ARG A 162 -19.89 21.75 7.03
N ARG A 163 -20.29 20.73 7.80
CA ARG A 163 -19.81 19.35 7.59
C ARG A 163 -20.46 18.82 6.32
N VAL A 164 -19.70 18.10 5.48
CA VAL A 164 -20.21 17.62 4.17
C VAL A 164 -21.17 16.46 4.37
N ILE A 165 -20.77 15.43 5.12
CA ILE A 165 -21.66 14.35 5.54
C ILE A 165 -22.57 14.88 6.64
N SER A 166 -23.86 15.06 6.32
CA SER A 166 -24.80 15.75 7.20
C SER A 166 -25.25 14.91 8.41
N SER A 167 -25.43 13.59 8.25
CA SER A 167 -25.87 12.69 9.33
C SER A 167 -24.72 12.36 10.28
N ASP A 168 -24.88 12.63 11.58
CA ASP A 168 -23.86 12.37 12.61
C ASP A 168 -23.45 10.89 12.66
N ILE A 169 -24.42 9.97 12.61
CA ILE A 169 -24.16 8.53 12.61
C ILE A 169 -23.28 8.13 11.41
N VAL A 170 -23.61 8.61 10.20
CA VAL A 170 -22.81 8.29 9.00
C VAL A 170 -21.44 8.95 9.07
N ALA A 171 -21.39 10.19 9.55
CA ALA A 171 -20.17 10.96 9.72
C ALA A 171 -19.15 10.22 10.60
N GLN A 172 -19.56 9.69 11.76
CA GLN A 172 -18.64 8.99 12.68
C GLN A 172 -18.27 7.54 12.29
N THR A 173 -18.72 6.96 11.17
CA THR A 173 -18.29 5.57 10.80
C THR A 173 -16.90 5.50 10.16
N GLY A 174 -15.95 6.32 10.59
CA GLY A 174 -14.57 6.34 10.09
C GLY A 174 -13.92 7.72 10.05
N GLU A 175 -12.63 7.72 9.74
CA GLU A 175 -11.70 8.85 9.78
C GLU A 175 -11.52 9.42 8.37
N ASP A 176 -12.20 10.52 8.03
CA ASP A 176 -12.16 11.11 6.69
C ASP A 176 -11.12 12.25 6.58
N THR A 177 -10.08 12.05 5.77
CA THR A 177 -8.96 12.97 5.59
C THR A 177 -8.63 13.22 4.11
N GLY A 178 -7.76 14.19 3.80
CA GLY A 178 -7.31 14.46 2.43
C GLY A 178 -8.38 14.89 1.41
N PRO A 179 -9.40 15.73 1.72
CA PRO A 179 -10.50 15.98 0.79
C PRO A 179 -10.14 16.96 -0.33
N VAL A 180 -10.40 16.57 -1.58
CA VAL A 180 -10.23 17.40 -2.78
C VAL A 180 -11.42 17.31 -3.73
N TYR A 181 -11.60 18.33 -4.58
CA TYR A 181 -12.68 18.36 -5.57
C TYR A 181 -12.29 17.64 -6.88
N LEU A 182 -13.16 16.75 -7.37
CA LEU A 182 -13.10 16.20 -8.72
C LEU A 182 -13.64 17.21 -9.76
N ALA A 183 -13.33 16.98 -11.04
CA ALA A 183 -13.71 17.86 -12.16
C ALA A 183 -15.23 18.05 -12.30
N ASP A 184 -15.99 17.01 -11.96
CA ASP A 184 -17.47 16.96 -12.01
C ASP A 184 -18.15 17.54 -10.76
N GLY A 185 -17.37 17.92 -9.73
CA GLY A 185 -17.87 18.45 -8.47
C GLY A 185 -18.12 17.41 -7.37
N ARG A 186 -17.84 16.12 -7.60
CA ARG A 186 -17.70 15.13 -6.51
C ARG A 186 -16.49 15.45 -5.63
N ILE A 187 -16.44 14.85 -4.44
CA ILE A 187 -15.33 14.98 -3.49
C ILE A 187 -14.60 13.64 -3.40
N LEU A 188 -13.27 13.68 -3.51
CA LEU A 188 -12.33 12.58 -3.33
C LEU A 188 -11.61 12.76 -1.99
N PHE A 189 -11.36 11.68 -1.25
CA PHE A 189 -10.75 11.73 0.08
C PHE A 189 -10.16 10.37 0.49
N SER A 190 -9.28 10.36 1.49
CA SER A 190 -8.78 9.15 2.16
C SER A 190 -9.67 8.80 3.36
N SER A 191 -9.95 7.53 3.61
CA SER A 191 -10.77 7.12 4.75
C SER A 191 -10.58 5.68 5.21
N THR A 192 -10.69 5.47 6.53
CA THR A 192 -10.73 4.15 7.18
C THR A 192 -12.05 3.38 7.00
N ARG A 193 -13.08 4.02 6.40
CA ARG A 193 -14.42 3.44 6.18
C ARG A 193 -14.45 2.07 5.48
N GLN A 194 -13.51 1.82 4.57
CA GLN A 194 -13.32 0.57 3.81
C GLN A 194 -14.60 -0.17 3.36
N ARG A 195 -15.62 0.56 2.88
CA ARG A 195 -16.95 -0.03 2.63
C ARG A 195 -16.97 -1.12 1.56
N GLY A 196 -16.05 -1.07 0.60
CA GLY A 196 -15.86 -2.12 -0.40
C GLY A 196 -15.23 -3.40 0.19
N ASN A 197 -14.37 -3.28 1.20
CA ASN A 197 -13.89 -4.45 1.95
C ASN A 197 -15.04 -5.11 2.72
N GLN A 198 -15.83 -4.31 3.45
CA GLN A 198 -16.97 -4.81 4.23
C GLN A 198 -18.01 -5.51 3.36
N ALA A 199 -18.42 -4.90 2.23
CA ALA A 199 -19.35 -5.52 1.29
C ALA A 199 -18.81 -6.86 0.74
N ARG A 200 -17.54 -6.91 0.33
CA ARG A 200 -16.89 -8.14 -0.15
C ARG A 200 -16.82 -9.21 0.93
N LEU A 201 -16.50 -8.86 2.18
CA LEU A 201 -16.50 -9.80 3.30
C LEU A 201 -17.90 -10.42 3.51
N LEU A 202 -18.97 -9.62 3.41
CA LEU A 202 -20.34 -10.11 3.49
C LEU A 202 -20.70 -11.07 2.34
N ASP A 203 -20.36 -10.73 1.10
CA ASP A 203 -20.58 -11.58 -0.09
C ASP A 203 -19.76 -12.89 -0.02
N GLU A 204 -18.58 -12.83 0.60
CA GLU A 204 -17.74 -13.98 0.93
C GLU A 204 -18.31 -14.86 2.06
N GLY A 205 -19.26 -14.35 2.84
CA GLY A 205 -19.86 -15.04 4.00
C GLY A 205 -19.08 -14.87 5.32
N LYS A 206 -18.24 -13.84 5.42
CA LYS A 206 -17.46 -13.46 6.62
C LYS A 206 -18.12 -12.29 7.38
N PRO A 207 -17.75 -12.05 8.66
CA PRO A 207 -18.10 -10.81 9.36
C PRO A 207 -17.59 -9.56 8.63
N GLN A 208 -18.26 -8.43 8.82
CA GLN A 208 -17.89 -7.14 8.22
C GLN A 208 -17.04 -6.32 9.20
N TYR A 209 -15.85 -5.90 8.76
CA TYR A 209 -14.93 -5.06 9.54
C TYR A 209 -14.06 -4.21 8.59
N ALA A 210 -13.48 -3.13 9.10
CA ALA A 210 -12.36 -2.46 8.46
C ALA A 210 -11.06 -3.22 8.82
N GLY A 211 -10.13 -3.31 7.88
CA GLY A 211 -8.84 -3.95 8.11
C GLY A 211 -7.81 -3.01 8.72
N LEU A 212 -6.97 -3.53 9.61
CA LEU A 212 -5.71 -2.89 9.97
C LEU A 212 -4.76 -2.78 8.76
N GLU A 213 -3.77 -1.89 8.84
CA GLU A 213 -2.66 -1.85 7.88
C GLU A 213 -1.66 -3.02 8.09
N GLU A 214 -0.62 -3.18 7.25
CA GLU A 214 0.18 -4.41 7.26
C GLU A 214 1.23 -4.54 8.40
N SER A 215 1.39 -3.53 9.28
CA SER A 215 2.05 -3.68 10.59
C SER A 215 1.11 -4.23 11.66
N LEU A 216 -0.20 -3.98 11.52
CA LEU A 216 -1.30 -4.24 12.47
C LEU A 216 -1.44 -3.20 13.60
N ASP A 217 -1.06 -1.94 13.35
CA ASP A 217 -1.09 -0.86 14.35
C ASP A 217 -2.37 -0.01 14.31
N VAL A 218 -2.90 0.29 13.11
CA VAL A 218 -4.10 1.13 12.91
C VAL A 218 -4.94 0.68 11.72
N HIS A 219 -6.18 1.15 11.61
CA HIS A 219 -7.02 0.94 10.42
C HIS A 219 -6.39 1.51 9.14
N ALA A 220 -6.31 0.69 8.08
CA ALA A 220 -5.87 1.15 6.77
C ALA A 220 -6.82 2.24 6.23
N SER A 221 -6.25 3.29 5.64
CA SER A 221 -6.99 4.47 5.16
C SER A 221 -6.78 4.59 3.65
N VAL A 222 -7.87 4.52 2.89
CA VAL A 222 -7.83 4.28 1.44
C VAL A 222 -8.82 5.20 0.72
N LEU A 223 -8.68 5.34 -0.60
CA LEU A 223 -9.35 6.38 -1.36
C LEU A 223 -10.83 6.06 -1.60
N HIS A 224 -11.66 7.05 -1.30
CA HIS A 224 -13.11 7.07 -1.41
C HIS A 224 -13.58 8.33 -2.14
N ILE A 225 -14.79 8.27 -2.70
CA ILE A 225 -15.46 9.39 -3.37
C ILE A 225 -16.90 9.52 -2.85
N MET A 226 -17.46 10.73 -2.94
CA MET A 226 -18.86 11.04 -2.63
C MET A 226 -19.39 12.21 -3.47
N ASP A 227 -20.72 12.32 -3.56
CA ASP A 227 -21.36 13.52 -4.10
C ASP A 227 -21.16 14.72 -3.16
N ALA A 228 -21.23 15.94 -3.72
CA ALA A 228 -21.02 17.19 -2.97
C ALA A 228 -21.95 17.40 -1.76
N ASN A 229 -23.02 16.62 -1.63
CA ASN A 229 -23.96 16.63 -0.51
C ASN A 229 -23.64 15.60 0.59
N GLY A 230 -22.59 14.78 0.44
CA GLY A 230 -22.21 13.72 1.38
C GLY A 230 -22.95 12.39 1.17
N GLU A 231 -23.60 12.19 0.03
CA GLU A 231 -24.26 10.94 -0.36
C GLU A 231 -23.41 10.14 -1.36
N ASN A 232 -23.84 8.91 -1.69
CA ASN A 232 -23.22 8.03 -2.70
C ASN A 232 -21.72 7.75 -2.48
N LEU A 233 -21.35 7.47 -1.22
CA LEU A 233 -20.03 7.05 -0.78
C LEU A 233 -19.58 5.73 -1.46
N GLU A 234 -18.52 5.79 -2.28
CA GLU A 234 -17.89 4.65 -2.94
C GLU A 234 -16.39 4.58 -2.63
N GLN A 235 -15.85 3.37 -2.42
CA GLN A 235 -14.41 3.11 -2.30
C GLN A 235 -13.82 2.86 -3.69
N ILE A 236 -12.68 3.48 -4.01
CA ILE A 236 -12.01 3.36 -5.32
C ILE A 236 -10.57 2.86 -5.26
N SER A 237 -9.91 2.87 -4.10
CA SER A 237 -8.63 2.15 -3.91
C SER A 237 -8.72 1.08 -2.82
N TYR A 238 -7.94 0.01 -3.01
CA TYR A 238 -8.05 -1.23 -2.25
C TYR A 238 -6.74 -1.69 -1.61
N ASN A 239 -5.80 -0.77 -1.35
CA ASN A 239 -4.55 -1.07 -0.66
C ASN A 239 -4.78 -1.75 0.70
N GLN A 240 -3.76 -2.43 1.22
CA GLN A 240 -3.73 -2.99 2.58
C GLN A 240 -2.90 -2.17 3.55
N SER A 241 -2.32 -1.06 3.08
CA SER A 241 -1.76 0.02 3.89
C SER A 241 -2.46 1.33 3.49
N HIS A 242 -1.87 2.49 3.82
CA HIS A 242 -2.48 3.77 3.52
C HIS A 242 -2.32 4.24 2.06
N ASP A 243 -3.37 4.86 1.52
CA ASP A 243 -3.37 5.71 0.33
C ASP A 243 -3.84 7.12 0.76
N LEU A 244 -2.92 8.10 0.74
CA LEU A 244 -3.02 9.43 1.38
C LEU A 244 -2.82 10.58 0.38
N ASP A 245 -3.03 11.81 0.85
CA ASP A 245 -2.82 13.08 0.13
C ASP A 245 -3.30 13.09 -1.34
N PRO A 246 -4.54 12.67 -1.66
CA PRO A 246 -4.99 12.62 -3.04
C PRO A 246 -5.16 14.03 -3.63
N LEU A 247 -4.75 14.20 -4.89
CA LEU A 247 -4.93 15.43 -5.66
C LEU A 247 -5.27 15.10 -7.11
N VAL A 248 -6.01 15.97 -7.80
CA VAL A 248 -6.32 15.78 -9.24
C VAL A 248 -5.30 16.53 -10.09
N MET A 249 -4.62 15.81 -10.99
CA MET A 249 -3.67 16.36 -11.94
C MET A 249 -4.37 17.00 -13.16
N PRO A 250 -3.71 17.89 -13.92
CA PRO A 250 -4.31 18.56 -15.07
C PRO A 250 -4.79 17.63 -16.19
N ASN A 251 -4.30 16.39 -16.23
CA ASN A 251 -4.72 15.34 -17.16
C ASN A 251 -5.98 14.58 -16.73
N GLY A 252 -6.53 14.87 -15.54
CA GLY A 252 -7.72 14.20 -14.99
C GLY A 252 -7.45 12.98 -14.11
N LYS A 253 -6.22 12.44 -14.10
CA LYS A 253 -5.84 11.38 -13.15
C LYS A 253 -5.70 11.97 -11.74
N ILE A 254 -5.98 11.13 -10.75
CA ILE A 254 -5.60 11.35 -9.36
C ILE A 254 -4.10 11.03 -9.22
N ILE A 255 -3.36 11.84 -8.48
CA ILE A 255 -2.05 11.52 -7.88
C ILE A 255 -2.24 11.37 -6.37
N PHE A 256 -1.57 10.41 -5.73
CA PHE A 256 -1.70 10.14 -4.30
C PHE A 256 -0.45 9.46 -3.72
N SER A 257 -0.28 9.57 -2.40
CA SER A 257 0.83 9.01 -1.62
C SER A 257 0.46 7.61 -1.12
N ARG A 258 1.05 6.55 -1.66
CA ARG A 258 0.77 5.15 -1.27
C ARG A 258 1.91 4.53 -0.47
N TRP A 259 1.60 3.97 0.69
CA TRP A 259 2.52 3.12 1.44
C TRP A 259 2.48 1.68 0.88
N ASP A 260 3.63 1.15 0.46
CA ASP A 260 3.76 -0.24 0.00
C ASP A 260 4.45 -1.08 1.10
N GLN A 261 3.71 -2.02 1.72
CA GLN A 261 4.16 -2.70 2.95
C GLN A 261 4.11 -4.24 2.89
N PHE A 262 3.46 -4.85 1.89
CA PHE A 262 3.35 -6.31 1.72
C PHE A 262 4.70 -7.04 1.73
N GLY A 263 5.12 -7.61 2.87
CA GLY A 263 6.45 -8.22 3.04
C GLY A 263 7.51 -7.39 3.76
N GLY A 264 7.13 -6.26 4.34
CA GLY A 264 7.99 -5.23 4.89
C GLY A 264 7.79 -3.90 4.15
N SER A 265 7.95 -2.77 4.85
CA SER A 265 7.85 -1.42 4.28
C SER A 265 8.87 -1.20 3.15
N LYS A 266 8.45 -0.50 2.08
CA LYS A 266 9.34 0.04 1.03
C LYS A 266 9.35 1.59 1.03
N GLY A 267 8.69 2.22 1.99
CA GLY A 267 8.40 3.67 1.98
C GLY A 267 7.07 4.01 1.30
N VAL A 268 6.78 5.32 1.23
CA VAL A 268 5.58 5.87 0.56
C VAL A 268 5.95 6.47 -0.79
N HIS A 269 5.34 5.94 -1.85
CA HIS A 269 5.59 6.34 -3.23
C HIS A 269 4.43 7.17 -3.79
N LEU A 270 4.68 7.91 -4.87
CA LEU A 270 3.61 8.56 -5.63
C LEU A 270 3.01 7.56 -6.62
N TYR A 271 1.70 7.34 -6.52
CA TYR A 271 0.89 6.55 -7.45
C TYR A 271 -0.11 7.45 -8.19
N GLN A 272 -0.61 6.98 -9.32
CA GLN A 272 -1.71 7.61 -10.06
C GLN A 272 -2.81 6.61 -10.45
N MET A 273 -4.04 7.09 -10.63
CA MET A 273 -5.18 6.32 -11.16
C MET A 273 -6.27 7.26 -11.72
N ASN A 274 -7.25 6.72 -12.42
CA ASN A 274 -8.44 7.47 -12.85
C ASN A 274 -9.42 7.70 -11.66
N PRO A 275 -10.29 8.72 -11.69
CA PRO A 275 -11.29 9.00 -10.63
C PRO A 275 -12.38 7.93 -10.41
N ASP A 276 -12.40 6.87 -11.21
CA ASP A 276 -13.24 5.68 -11.05
C ASP A 276 -12.50 4.50 -10.40
N GLY A 277 -11.20 4.64 -10.09
CA GLY A 277 -10.32 3.60 -9.56
C GLY A 277 -9.61 2.74 -10.61
N SER A 278 -9.87 2.98 -11.91
CA SER A 278 -9.19 2.29 -13.02
C SER A 278 -7.79 2.84 -13.28
N ASP A 279 -6.99 2.08 -14.00
CA ASP A 279 -5.66 2.45 -14.50
C ASP A 279 -4.69 2.91 -13.41
N LEU A 280 -4.70 2.15 -12.30
CA LEU A 280 -3.75 2.24 -11.20
C LEU A 280 -2.31 1.98 -11.71
N GLU A 281 -1.41 2.90 -11.39
CA GLU A 281 -0.01 2.91 -11.81
C GLU A 281 0.87 3.50 -10.71
N ILE A 282 2.09 2.98 -10.52
CA ILE A 282 3.12 3.74 -9.80
C ILE A 282 3.59 4.88 -10.71
N LEU A 283 3.61 6.10 -10.17
CA LEU A 283 4.01 7.30 -10.89
C LEU A 283 5.49 7.62 -10.65
N TYR A 284 5.93 7.63 -9.39
CA TYR A 284 7.30 7.99 -9.01
C TYR A 284 7.70 7.45 -7.62
N GLY A 285 8.97 7.06 -7.47
CA GLY A 285 9.68 7.10 -6.19
C GLY A 285 10.13 5.78 -5.58
N ARG A 286 9.90 4.63 -6.23
CA ARG A 286 10.17 3.27 -5.68
C ARG A 286 11.59 3.07 -5.16
N HIS A 287 12.58 3.73 -5.75
CA HIS A 287 14.00 3.63 -5.42
C HIS A 287 14.59 4.98 -5.03
N SER A 288 13.74 5.95 -4.64
CA SER A 288 14.12 7.34 -4.30
C SER A 288 14.15 7.64 -2.80
N HIS A 289 14.16 6.59 -1.97
CA HIS A 289 14.19 6.64 -0.49
C HIS A 289 15.62 6.57 0.05
N VAL A 290 16.53 7.44 -0.46
CA VAL A 290 17.97 7.32 -0.17
C VAL A 290 18.65 8.65 0.13
N ASP A 291 19.64 8.61 1.03
CA ASP A 291 20.48 9.75 1.41
C ASP A 291 21.44 10.16 0.28
N SER A 292 22.18 11.24 0.51
CA SER A 292 23.23 11.72 -0.40
C SER A 292 24.40 10.74 -0.64
N ASN A 293 24.47 9.63 0.10
CA ASN A 293 25.48 8.57 -0.01
C ASN A 293 24.93 7.27 -0.65
N GLY A 294 23.61 7.16 -0.85
CA GLY A 294 22.91 5.96 -1.34
C GLY A 294 22.50 4.95 -0.26
N ASN A 295 22.54 5.31 1.02
CA ASN A 295 21.93 4.56 2.11
C ASN A 295 20.40 4.76 2.10
N ASN A 296 19.63 3.83 2.67
CA ASN A 296 18.19 4.04 2.86
C ASN A 296 17.94 5.17 3.87
N ALA A 297 17.39 6.29 3.41
CA ALA A 297 16.95 7.40 4.24
C ALA A 297 15.44 7.33 4.41
N ASP A 298 14.95 7.72 5.58
CA ASP A 298 13.51 7.79 5.84
C ASP A 298 12.90 9.04 5.18
N ILE A 299 12.79 8.98 3.85
CA ILE A 299 12.35 10.07 2.97
C ILE A 299 11.16 9.58 2.16
N ASN A 300 9.97 9.98 2.56
CA ASN A 300 8.70 9.56 1.97
C ASN A 300 7.99 10.73 1.29
N PHE A 301 7.25 10.45 0.22
CA PHE A 301 6.61 11.47 -0.62
C PHE A 301 5.19 11.75 -0.13
N THR A 302 4.93 12.98 0.33
CA THR A 302 3.67 13.40 0.99
C THR A 302 3.29 14.85 0.67
N GLN A 303 2.08 15.29 1.04
CA GLN A 303 1.56 16.65 0.87
C GLN A 303 1.64 17.17 -0.59
N THR A 304 1.33 16.29 -1.53
CA THR A 304 1.48 16.51 -2.97
C THR A 304 0.69 17.73 -3.48
N ARG A 305 1.32 18.58 -4.29
CA ARG A 305 0.71 19.72 -5.01
C ARG A 305 1.16 19.72 -6.47
N VAL A 306 0.34 20.26 -7.37
CA VAL A 306 0.71 20.48 -8.78
C VAL A 306 1.15 21.93 -8.96
N THR A 307 2.23 22.16 -9.72
CA THR A 307 2.70 23.51 -10.07
C THR A 307 2.06 24.01 -11.38
N PRO A 308 2.00 25.34 -11.63
CA PRO A 308 1.44 25.90 -12.87
C PRO A 308 2.15 25.48 -14.16
N ASP A 309 3.41 25.06 -14.09
CA ASP A 309 4.20 24.46 -15.19
C ASP A 309 3.99 22.94 -15.34
N GLY A 310 3.16 22.32 -14.50
CA GLY A 310 2.75 20.91 -14.60
C GLY A 310 3.68 19.91 -13.92
N ARG A 311 4.64 20.37 -13.11
CA ARG A 311 5.48 19.51 -12.26
C ARG A 311 4.77 19.17 -10.96
N ILE A 312 5.26 18.14 -10.29
CA ILE A 312 4.75 17.72 -8.98
C ILE A 312 5.63 18.32 -7.88
N LEU A 313 5.03 19.14 -7.03
CA LEU A 313 5.64 19.61 -5.79
C LEU A 313 5.27 18.65 -4.66
N VAL A 314 6.23 18.25 -3.82
CA VAL A 314 5.99 17.27 -2.76
C VAL A 314 6.86 17.55 -1.53
N ALA A 315 6.33 17.25 -0.34
CA ALA A 315 7.07 17.26 0.91
C ALA A 315 7.86 15.96 1.09
N LEU A 316 9.07 16.08 1.66
CA LEU A 316 9.91 14.96 2.05
C LEU A 316 9.70 14.67 3.55
N THR A 317 9.17 13.51 3.92
CA THR A 317 8.73 13.21 5.30
C THR A 317 9.29 11.87 5.79
N ALA A 318 9.77 11.80 7.03
CA ALA A 318 10.11 10.53 7.69
C ALA A 318 8.88 9.89 8.34
N PHE A 319 8.87 8.56 8.51
CA PHE A 319 7.90 7.89 9.38
C PHE A 319 8.09 8.32 10.84
N GLU A 320 9.35 8.39 11.31
CA GLU A 320 9.71 8.81 12.67
C GLU A 320 10.24 10.25 12.67
N LYS A 321 9.32 11.24 12.67
CA LYS A 321 9.67 12.65 12.89
C LYS A 321 8.60 13.38 13.71
N GLU A 322 9.00 13.82 14.89
CA GLU A 322 8.16 14.59 15.81
C GLU A 322 8.03 16.06 15.38
N GLU A 323 9.11 16.69 14.92
CA GLU A 323 9.15 18.13 14.68
C GLU A 323 8.32 18.61 13.48
N LEU A 324 7.39 19.54 13.71
CA LEU A 324 6.66 20.23 12.64
C LEU A 324 7.60 20.91 11.62
N GLY A 325 7.60 20.40 10.40
CA GLY A 325 8.10 21.08 9.20
C GLY A 325 9.31 20.41 8.56
N THR A 326 9.42 20.52 7.24
CA THR A 326 10.39 19.74 6.45
C THR A 326 10.88 20.51 5.22
N ASP A 327 11.35 19.82 4.17
CA ASP A 327 11.69 20.40 2.88
C ASP A 327 10.74 19.94 1.76
N PHE A 328 10.68 20.74 0.69
CA PHE A 328 9.87 20.47 -0.48
C PHE A 328 10.73 20.40 -1.75
N VAL A 329 10.41 19.46 -2.63
CA VAL A 329 11.05 19.33 -3.95
C VAL A 329 10.02 19.35 -5.07
N THR A 330 10.39 19.92 -6.21
CA THR A 330 9.64 19.75 -7.47
C THR A 330 10.23 18.61 -8.28
N ILE A 331 9.37 17.75 -8.84
CA ILE A 331 9.71 16.49 -9.49
C ILE A 331 9.24 16.48 -10.95
N ASP A 332 10.14 16.08 -11.85
CA ASP A 332 9.84 15.77 -13.25
C ASP A 332 9.34 14.31 -13.42
N VAL A 333 8.07 14.08 -13.09
CA VAL A 333 7.38 12.78 -13.29
C VAL A 333 7.03 12.47 -14.75
N VAL A 334 7.34 13.39 -15.67
CA VAL A 334 7.12 13.25 -17.11
C VAL A 334 8.29 12.51 -17.75
N ASN A 335 9.52 12.82 -17.35
CA ASN A 335 10.73 12.16 -17.87
C ASN A 335 11.31 11.09 -16.94
N TYR A 336 10.86 10.98 -15.68
CA TYR A 336 11.42 10.06 -14.68
C TYR A 336 10.36 9.30 -13.86
N ILE A 337 10.77 8.16 -13.33
CA ILE A 337 10.00 7.37 -12.32
C ILE A 337 10.76 7.21 -10.99
N ASP A 338 12.02 7.63 -10.94
CA ASP A 338 12.85 7.72 -9.74
C ASP A 338 13.92 8.80 -9.96
N ASN A 339 14.52 9.31 -8.89
CA ASN A 339 15.38 10.51 -8.94
C ASN A 339 16.53 10.41 -9.96
N PHE A 340 17.01 9.20 -10.24
CA PHE A 340 18.07 8.95 -11.22
C PHE A 340 17.69 7.90 -12.29
N THR A 341 16.40 7.55 -12.41
CA THR A 341 15.91 6.57 -13.41
C THR A 341 14.89 7.23 -14.35
N PRO A 342 15.28 7.53 -15.60
CA PRO A 342 14.35 8.07 -16.59
C PRO A 342 13.36 7.02 -17.09
N ILE A 343 12.28 7.48 -17.74
CA ILE A 343 11.38 6.61 -18.50
C ILE A 343 12.07 6.06 -19.76
N ALA A 344 11.55 4.97 -20.33
CA ALA A 344 12.14 4.34 -21.52
C ALA A 344 12.20 5.27 -22.76
N ALA A 345 11.29 6.24 -22.87
CA ALA A 345 11.31 7.26 -23.92
C ALA A 345 12.34 8.39 -23.71
N ALA A 346 13.01 8.42 -22.56
CA ALA A 346 13.96 9.44 -22.12
C ALA A 346 15.28 8.84 -21.59
N ASP A 347 15.61 7.60 -21.98
CA ASP A 347 16.75 6.78 -21.52
C ASP A 347 18.11 7.49 -21.46
N SER A 348 18.33 8.48 -22.34
CA SER A 348 19.54 9.29 -22.41
C SER A 348 19.73 10.32 -21.27
N LEU A 349 18.76 10.50 -20.38
CA LEU A 349 18.83 11.40 -19.22
C LEU A 349 19.46 10.72 -17.99
N THR A 350 19.95 11.50 -17.04
CA THR A 350 20.72 11.00 -15.88
C THR A 350 20.28 11.51 -14.52
N GLY A 351 19.21 12.32 -14.45
CA GLY A 351 18.78 12.98 -13.21
C GLY A 351 19.72 14.12 -12.74
N PRO A 352 19.45 14.70 -11.56
CA PRO A 352 18.31 14.39 -10.68
C PRO A 352 16.95 14.75 -11.33
N ALA A 353 15.90 14.04 -10.94
CA ALA A 353 14.50 14.39 -11.27
C ALA A 353 13.90 15.38 -10.26
N GLN A 354 14.51 15.49 -9.07
CA GLN A 354 14.14 16.37 -7.98
C GLN A 354 14.96 17.66 -7.99
N GLU A 355 14.29 18.81 -7.87
CA GLU A 355 14.89 20.12 -7.62
C GLU A 355 14.36 20.69 -6.29
N LYS A 356 15.21 21.32 -5.47
CA LYS A 356 14.80 22.02 -4.23
C LYS A 356 13.78 23.12 -4.58
N ALA A 357 12.64 23.17 -3.89
CA ALA A 357 11.56 24.09 -4.26
C ALA A 357 11.79 25.55 -3.81
N LEU A 358 12.55 25.77 -2.71
CA LEU A 358 12.85 27.10 -2.17
C LEU A 358 14.35 27.33 -1.91
N PHE A 359 14.97 26.56 -1.01
CA PHE A 359 16.31 26.86 -0.48
C PHE A 359 17.26 25.65 -0.55
N GLU A 360 18.46 25.87 -1.08
CA GLU A 360 19.50 24.84 -1.26
C GLU A 360 20.04 24.25 0.04
N ASN A 361 19.91 24.97 1.17
CA ASN A 361 20.55 24.64 2.44
C ASN A 361 19.60 24.12 3.52
N ILE A 362 18.37 23.72 3.16
CA ILE A 362 17.53 22.92 4.06
C ILE A 362 18.07 21.48 4.06
N ASP A 363 18.34 20.98 5.24
CA ASP A 363 18.83 19.64 5.52
C ASP A 363 17.85 18.97 6.49
N ILE A 364 17.20 17.90 6.05
CA ILE A 364 16.19 17.18 6.83
C ILE A 364 16.76 15.95 7.54
N GLU A 365 18.03 15.60 7.26
CA GLU A 365 18.76 14.49 7.87
C GLU A 365 19.58 14.98 9.08
N ALA A 366 19.87 16.28 9.17
CA ALA A 366 20.59 16.90 10.28
C ALA A 366 19.69 17.35 11.44
N ASP A 367 20.16 17.14 12.68
CA ASP A 367 19.56 17.61 13.93
C ASP A 367 19.11 19.09 13.89
N ILE A 368 19.83 19.93 13.15
CA ILE A 368 19.58 21.37 13.01
C ILE A 368 19.78 21.79 11.54
N SER A 369 18.69 21.83 10.77
CA SER A 369 18.67 22.30 9.37
C SER A 369 19.20 23.74 9.25
N PRO A 370 20.32 24.00 8.53
CA PRO A 370 20.85 25.37 8.38
C PRO A 370 19.90 26.33 7.65
N GLY A 371 19.04 25.80 6.78
CA GLY A 371 17.98 26.53 6.07
C GLY A 371 16.69 26.72 6.89
N GLY A 372 16.60 26.10 8.06
CA GLY A 372 15.35 26.01 8.83
C GLY A 372 14.39 24.97 8.23
N TYR A 373 13.10 25.10 8.53
CA TYR A 373 12.08 24.12 8.16
C TYR A 373 10.84 24.80 7.54
N ILE A 374 10.28 24.19 6.50
CA ILE A 374 9.06 24.64 5.80
C ILE A 374 7.88 23.81 6.30
N ALA A 375 6.89 24.45 6.93
CA ALA A 375 5.68 23.75 7.39
C ALA A 375 4.61 23.61 6.30
N ALA A 376 4.63 24.47 5.28
CA ALA A 376 3.67 24.45 4.16
C ALA A 376 4.22 25.19 2.94
N LEU A 377 3.85 24.74 1.73
CA LEU A 377 4.21 25.39 0.46
C LEU A 377 3.07 25.26 -0.56
N TYR A 378 2.73 26.36 -1.24
CA TYR A 378 1.63 26.42 -2.22
C TYR A 378 2.00 27.33 -3.42
N PRO A 379 1.99 26.84 -4.68
CA PRO A 379 2.30 27.64 -5.86
C PRO A 379 1.07 28.42 -6.39
N LEU A 380 1.26 29.68 -6.81
CA LEU A 380 0.17 30.52 -7.34
C LEU A 380 -0.11 30.28 -8.82
N PHE A 381 -1.39 30.13 -9.17
CA PHE A 381 -1.88 29.92 -10.55
C PHE A 381 -2.17 31.22 -11.32
N ASP A 382 -1.97 32.38 -10.71
CA ASP A 382 -2.07 33.72 -11.33
C ASP A 382 -1.08 34.00 -12.49
N GLY A 383 -0.17 33.07 -12.78
CA GLY A 383 0.83 33.17 -13.85
C GLY A 383 2.09 33.95 -13.47
N SER A 384 2.26 34.33 -12.20
CA SER A 384 3.46 35.01 -11.70
C SER A 384 4.63 34.06 -11.37
N GLY A 385 4.35 32.76 -11.16
CA GLY A 385 5.33 31.79 -10.68
C GLY A 385 5.71 31.95 -9.20
N ARG A 386 5.01 32.79 -8.45
CA ARG A 386 5.21 32.99 -7.01
C ARG A 386 4.67 31.83 -6.18
N GLN A 387 5.19 31.68 -4.97
CA GLN A 387 4.79 30.62 -4.04
C GLN A 387 4.50 31.21 -2.65
N LEU A 388 3.45 30.73 -1.99
CA LEU A 388 3.13 31.03 -0.58
C LEU A 388 3.80 29.95 0.29
N PHE A 389 4.49 30.32 1.36
CA PHE A 389 5.21 29.36 2.19
C PHE A 389 5.25 29.73 3.67
N SER A 390 5.21 28.71 4.53
CA SER A 390 5.35 28.84 5.98
C SER A 390 6.73 28.35 6.40
N TRP A 391 7.50 29.20 7.08
CA TRP A 391 8.93 28.95 7.34
C TRP A 391 9.35 29.39 8.74
N SER A 392 10.06 28.49 9.43
CA SER A 392 10.82 28.79 10.64
C SER A 392 12.30 28.82 10.28
N GLN A 393 12.94 29.98 10.45
CA GLN A 393 14.38 30.15 10.25
C GLN A 393 15.18 29.37 11.29
N CYS A 394 16.37 28.88 10.90
CA CYS A 394 17.28 28.22 11.83
C CYS A 394 17.73 29.19 12.94
N ARG A 395 17.38 28.86 14.19
CA ARG A 395 17.73 29.64 15.38
C ARG A 395 18.14 28.75 16.56
N LEU A 396 19.06 29.26 17.38
CA LEU A 396 19.73 28.55 18.47
C LEU A 396 19.66 29.33 19.77
N LEU A 397 19.64 28.62 20.90
CA LEU A 397 19.86 29.17 22.24
C LEU A 397 21.36 29.24 22.50
N ALA A 398 21.91 30.46 22.56
CA ALA A 398 23.30 30.66 22.97
C ALA A 398 23.56 30.07 24.37
N PRO A 399 24.78 29.57 24.65
CA PRO A 399 25.11 28.99 25.94
C PRO A 399 24.83 29.93 27.12
N PRO A 400 24.51 29.39 28.32
CA PRO A 400 24.43 30.19 29.54
C PRO A 400 25.74 30.94 29.81
N ALA A 401 25.65 32.12 30.41
CA ALA A 401 26.84 32.81 30.91
C ALA A 401 27.47 32.05 32.08
N ASP A 402 28.79 32.18 32.29
CA ASP A 402 29.52 31.50 33.38
C ASP A 402 28.94 31.78 34.80
N ASP A 403 28.28 32.93 34.97
CA ASP A 403 27.66 33.40 36.21
C ASP A 403 26.12 33.18 36.27
N ALA A 404 25.53 32.49 35.28
CA ALA A 404 24.08 32.49 35.05
C ALA A 404 23.26 31.75 36.13
N GLY A 405 22.05 32.26 36.36
CA GLY A 405 21.04 31.58 37.18
C GLY A 405 20.31 30.48 36.42
N ALA A 406 19.75 29.48 37.13
CA ALA A 406 18.99 28.39 36.51
C ALA A 406 17.73 28.87 35.75
N ASP A 407 17.21 30.06 36.10
CA ASP A 407 16.03 30.68 35.49
C ASP A 407 16.39 31.77 34.45
N GLU A 408 17.65 31.87 34.00
CA GLU A 408 18.08 32.94 33.09
C GLU A 408 17.74 32.64 31.62
N VAL A 409 17.00 33.55 30.99
CA VAL A 409 16.56 33.42 29.60
C VAL A 409 17.74 33.53 28.64
N ARG A 410 18.13 32.39 28.04
CA ARG A 410 19.18 32.31 27.01
C ARG A 410 18.82 33.17 25.80
N SER A 411 19.82 33.86 25.24
CA SER A 411 19.63 34.69 24.06
C SER A 411 19.53 33.84 22.79
N VAL A 412 18.50 34.09 21.99
CA VAL A 412 18.31 33.45 20.68
C VAL A 412 19.23 34.09 19.63
N VAL A 413 19.95 33.27 18.86
CA VAL A 413 20.81 33.69 17.75
C VAL A 413 20.42 32.97 16.44
N PRO A 414 20.63 33.57 15.26
CA PRO A 414 20.51 32.83 14.00
C PRO A 414 21.65 31.81 13.87
N CYS A 415 21.40 30.71 13.15
CA CYS A 415 22.44 29.74 12.84
C CYS A 415 23.50 30.33 11.90
N SER A 416 24.78 30.09 12.22
CA SER A 416 25.92 30.31 11.32
C SER A 416 26.84 29.08 11.32
N PRO A 417 27.79 28.95 10.36
CA PRO A 417 28.76 27.87 10.37
C PRO A 417 29.58 27.79 11.67
N GLU A 418 29.77 28.92 12.37
CA GLU A 418 30.45 28.96 13.67
C GLU A 418 29.57 28.42 14.80
N THR A 419 28.27 28.77 14.85
CA THR A 419 27.37 28.31 15.93
C THR A 419 26.94 26.86 15.76
N LEU A 420 26.78 26.39 14.52
CA LEU A 420 26.44 24.99 14.22
C LEU A 420 27.58 23.99 14.50
N LEU A 421 28.81 24.48 14.68
CA LEU A 421 29.98 23.67 15.06
C LEU A 421 30.29 23.72 16.57
N ASP A 422 29.54 24.48 17.35
CA ASP A 422 29.76 24.65 18.79
C ASP A 422 28.66 23.92 19.59
N PRO A 423 28.96 22.77 20.23
CA PRO A 423 27.97 21.93 20.92
C PRO A 423 27.43 22.54 22.22
N ASN A 424 27.82 23.78 22.57
CA ASN A 424 27.22 24.53 23.67
C ASN A 424 26.00 25.37 23.23
N TYR A 425 25.69 25.41 21.93
CA TYR A 425 24.44 25.94 21.40
C TYR A 425 23.40 24.82 21.30
N GLU A 426 22.17 25.12 21.72
CA GLU A 426 21.04 24.21 21.61
C GLU A 426 20.00 24.73 20.60
N LYS A 427 19.15 23.85 20.09
CA LYS A 427 18.02 24.21 19.22
C LYS A 427 17.06 25.13 19.99
N ALA A 428 16.71 26.28 19.42
CA ALA A 428 15.65 27.11 19.99
C ALA A 428 14.28 26.69 19.43
N PRO A 429 13.16 26.88 20.18
CA PRO A 429 11.82 26.57 19.69
C PRO A 429 11.55 27.21 18.32
N PRO A 430 10.75 26.60 17.43
CA PRO A 430 10.51 27.15 16.10
C PRO A 430 9.82 28.52 16.14
N LEU A 431 10.05 29.36 15.14
CA LEU A 431 9.44 30.68 14.99
C LEU A 431 8.90 30.83 13.56
N TYR A 432 7.68 30.35 13.36
CA TYR A 432 7.05 30.30 12.05
C TYR A 432 6.45 31.64 11.63
N GLY A 433 6.80 32.09 10.42
CA GLY A 433 6.11 33.16 9.70
C GLY A 433 5.54 32.65 8.38
N LEU A 434 4.54 33.37 7.85
CA LEU A 434 4.00 33.13 6.53
C LEU A 434 4.57 34.14 5.53
N TRP A 435 5.00 33.66 4.38
CA TRP A 435 5.78 34.41 3.40
C TRP A 435 5.29 34.15 1.97
N MET A 436 5.69 35.01 1.04
CA MET A 436 5.57 34.80 -0.40
C MET A 436 6.95 34.93 -1.04
N PHE A 437 7.32 33.95 -1.85
CA PHE A 437 8.55 33.93 -2.64
C PHE A 437 8.27 34.31 -4.09
N ASP A 438 9.11 35.19 -4.65
CA ASP A 438 9.18 35.47 -6.09
C ASP A 438 10.52 34.93 -6.62
N PRO A 439 10.53 33.77 -7.31
CA PRO A 439 11.76 33.18 -7.84
C PRO A 439 12.36 33.96 -9.02
N ALA A 440 11.57 34.80 -9.72
CA ALA A 440 12.07 35.61 -10.82
C ALA A 440 12.81 36.88 -10.33
N GLN A 441 12.51 37.33 -9.11
CA GLN A 441 13.19 38.46 -8.45
C GLN A 441 14.16 38.03 -7.33
N GLY A 442 14.04 36.80 -6.82
CA GLY A 442 14.76 36.33 -5.64
C GLY A 442 14.33 37.03 -4.35
N THR A 443 13.06 37.44 -4.25
CA THR A 443 12.55 38.24 -3.12
C THR A 443 11.56 37.47 -2.26
N GLN A 444 11.53 37.82 -0.96
CA GLN A 444 10.63 37.27 0.04
C GLN A 444 9.79 38.41 0.64
N LEU A 445 8.47 38.26 0.67
CA LEU A 445 7.55 39.21 1.29
C LEU A 445 6.82 38.55 2.47
N PRO A 446 6.88 39.11 3.70
CA PRO A 446 6.11 38.58 4.82
C PRO A 446 4.60 38.84 4.64
N LEU A 447 3.81 37.79 4.77
CA LEU A 447 2.35 37.79 4.73
C LEU A 447 1.73 37.69 6.13
N VAL A 448 2.46 37.06 7.07
CA VAL A 448 2.25 37.15 8.51
C VAL A 448 3.63 37.20 9.16
N VAL A 449 3.89 38.24 9.95
CA VAL A 449 5.15 38.38 10.71
C VAL A 449 5.25 37.23 11.71
N PRO A 450 6.41 36.56 11.87
CA PRO A 450 6.54 35.46 12.81
C PRO A 450 6.11 35.84 14.23
N GLN A 451 5.44 34.90 14.90
CA GLN A 451 4.94 35.03 16.27
C GLN A 451 5.48 33.85 17.07
N GLU A 452 6.05 34.11 18.26
CA GLU A 452 6.37 33.04 19.20
C GLU A 452 5.08 32.27 19.56
N ASP A 453 5.25 30.99 19.86
CA ASP A 453 4.19 30.05 20.20
C ASP A 453 3.06 29.88 19.13
N ALA A 454 3.34 30.19 17.86
CA ALA A 454 2.38 29.99 16.76
C ALA A 454 3.02 29.37 15.51
N SER A 455 2.27 28.54 14.79
CA SER A 455 2.67 28.05 13.47
C SER A 455 1.58 28.20 12.42
N TYR A 456 1.96 28.09 11.15
CA TYR A 456 1.06 28.07 10.01
C TYR A 456 1.31 26.76 9.27
N SER A 457 0.51 25.74 9.59
CA SER A 457 0.75 24.35 9.15
C SER A 457 0.26 24.05 7.74
N GLU A 458 -0.62 24.89 7.18
CA GLU A 458 -1.05 24.84 5.78
C GLU A 458 -1.38 26.24 5.25
N VAL A 459 -1.24 26.44 3.94
CA VAL A 459 -1.70 27.65 3.24
C VAL A 459 -2.22 27.28 1.85
N VAL A 460 -3.30 27.93 1.42
CA VAL A 460 -3.82 27.88 0.04
C VAL A 460 -4.22 29.27 -0.45
N ALA A 461 -4.11 29.48 -1.77
CA ALA A 461 -4.67 30.66 -2.43
C ALA A 461 -6.14 30.45 -2.80
N VAL A 462 -6.99 31.42 -2.48
CA VAL A 462 -8.41 31.46 -2.87
C VAL A 462 -8.51 32.13 -4.24
N GLU A 463 -7.94 31.46 -5.24
CA GLU A 463 -7.82 31.93 -6.62
C GLU A 463 -8.56 31.04 -7.62
N ARG A 464 -8.58 31.44 -8.89
CA ARG A 464 -9.10 30.62 -9.99
C ARG A 464 -7.97 29.90 -10.68
N ARG A 465 -8.03 28.57 -10.69
CA ARG A 465 -7.11 27.69 -11.43
C ARG A 465 -7.86 26.96 -12.55
N PRO A 466 -7.16 26.42 -13.56
CA PRO A 466 -7.81 25.60 -14.59
C PRO A 466 -8.53 24.39 -13.97
N PHE A 467 -9.68 24.03 -14.53
CA PHE A 467 -10.25 22.69 -14.30
C PHE A 467 -9.36 21.66 -15.01
N PRO A 468 -9.14 20.47 -14.43
CA PRO A 468 -8.43 19.39 -15.11
C PRO A 468 -9.25 18.83 -16.28
N ALA A 469 -8.59 18.10 -17.17
CA ALA A 469 -9.25 17.37 -18.25
C ALA A 469 -10.01 16.12 -17.74
N ASP A 470 -10.85 15.54 -18.59
CA ASP A 470 -11.31 14.16 -18.41
C ASP A 470 -10.17 13.19 -18.79
N PRO A 471 -9.82 12.19 -17.97
CA PRO A 471 -8.77 11.23 -18.29
C PRO A 471 -9.27 10.16 -19.28
N SER A 472 -8.33 9.44 -19.91
CA SER A 472 -8.65 8.26 -20.73
C SER A 472 -9.02 7.05 -19.86
N SER A 473 -10.27 6.60 -19.94
CA SER A 473 -10.71 5.38 -19.26
C SER A 473 -10.16 4.12 -19.94
N THR A 474 -9.74 3.14 -19.13
CA THR A 474 -9.33 1.78 -19.54
C THR A 474 -10.48 0.77 -19.47
N ILE A 475 -11.71 1.25 -19.24
CA ILE A 475 -12.92 0.44 -19.00
C ILE A 475 -13.69 0.25 -20.32
N ASP A 476 -13.85 -1.00 -20.78
CA ASP A 476 -14.73 -1.30 -21.90
C ASP A 476 -16.18 -1.46 -21.44
N THR A 477 -16.93 -0.36 -21.46
CA THR A 477 -18.37 -0.31 -21.15
C THR A 477 -19.27 -1.17 -22.05
N SER A 478 -18.75 -1.82 -23.10
CA SER A 478 -19.49 -2.79 -23.91
C SER A 478 -19.39 -4.23 -23.39
N GLU A 479 -18.39 -4.56 -22.57
CA GLU A 479 -18.20 -5.88 -21.94
C GLU A 479 -19.09 -6.07 -20.70
N ILE A 480 -20.41 -5.99 -20.90
CA ILE A 480 -21.44 -6.06 -19.83
C ILE A 480 -21.26 -7.30 -18.93
N GLY A 481 -20.77 -8.42 -19.47
CA GLY A 481 -20.50 -9.63 -18.68
C GLY A 481 -19.43 -9.45 -17.59
N LEU A 482 -18.44 -8.57 -17.80
CA LEU A 482 -17.44 -8.23 -16.80
C LEU A 482 -18.04 -7.35 -15.68
N PHE A 483 -18.96 -6.45 -16.01
CA PHE A 483 -19.70 -5.65 -15.02
C PHE A 483 -20.63 -6.53 -14.17
N ASP A 484 -21.48 -7.34 -14.81
CA ASP A 484 -22.45 -8.21 -14.14
C ASP A 484 -21.77 -9.27 -13.24
N ALA A 485 -20.51 -9.63 -13.52
CA ALA A 485 -19.70 -10.56 -12.73
C ALA A 485 -18.79 -9.89 -11.68
N ASN A 486 -18.66 -8.55 -11.68
CA ASN A 486 -17.64 -7.79 -10.94
C ASN A 486 -16.20 -8.31 -11.22
N MET A 487 -15.81 -8.30 -12.50
CA MET A 487 -14.52 -8.77 -13.01
C MET A 487 -13.83 -7.69 -13.87
N GLY A 488 -12.51 -7.67 -13.85
CA GLY A 488 -11.68 -6.97 -14.85
C GLY A 488 -10.71 -7.95 -15.51
N ILE A 489 -9.82 -7.48 -16.38
CA ILE A 489 -8.85 -8.29 -17.11
C ILE A 489 -7.41 -7.86 -16.78
N ILE A 490 -6.55 -8.85 -16.54
CA ILE A 490 -5.09 -8.67 -16.52
C ILE A 490 -4.50 -9.26 -17.80
N HIS A 491 -3.64 -8.49 -18.48
CA HIS A 491 -2.90 -8.89 -19.67
C HIS A 491 -1.39 -8.68 -19.45
N ILE A 492 -0.61 -9.76 -19.48
CA ILE A 492 0.86 -9.72 -19.42
C ILE A 492 1.38 -10.12 -20.80
N ARG A 493 2.15 -9.24 -21.47
CA ARG A 493 2.62 -9.53 -22.84
C ARG A 493 3.64 -10.67 -22.87
N SER A 494 4.56 -10.77 -21.92
CA SER A 494 5.20 -12.05 -21.61
C SER A 494 5.76 -12.10 -20.18
N VAL A 495 5.61 -13.25 -19.51
CA VAL A 495 6.30 -13.54 -18.23
C VAL A 495 7.82 -13.76 -18.39
N TYR A 496 8.33 -13.71 -19.62
CA TYR A 496 9.77 -13.77 -19.94
C TYR A 496 10.36 -12.42 -20.37
N ASP A 497 9.54 -11.36 -20.44
CA ASP A 497 9.95 -9.99 -20.70
C ASP A 497 10.35 -9.33 -19.37
N PHE A 498 11.60 -8.92 -19.24
CA PHE A 498 12.12 -8.26 -18.04
C PHE A 498 12.78 -6.94 -18.47
N ALA A 499 11.98 -5.87 -18.46
CA ALA A 499 12.38 -4.52 -18.87
C ALA A 499 12.99 -4.44 -20.28
N GLY A 500 12.49 -5.27 -21.20
CA GLY A 500 13.00 -5.40 -22.57
C GLY A 500 14.09 -6.46 -22.76
N GLU A 501 14.43 -7.25 -21.74
CA GLU A 501 15.33 -8.41 -21.86
C GLU A 501 14.56 -9.74 -21.93
N ASP A 502 14.97 -10.63 -22.85
CA ASP A 502 14.37 -11.97 -23.02
C ASP A 502 15.04 -12.96 -22.07
N LEU A 503 14.37 -13.27 -20.95
CA LEU A 503 14.84 -14.26 -19.98
C LEU A 503 14.26 -15.67 -20.22
N SER A 504 13.64 -15.93 -21.39
CA SER A 504 13.17 -17.28 -21.71
C SER A 504 14.34 -18.21 -22.08
N PRO A 505 14.30 -19.50 -21.71
CA PRO A 505 15.46 -20.40 -21.90
C PRO A 505 15.91 -20.62 -23.36
N GLN A 506 15.06 -20.31 -24.34
CA GLN A 506 15.34 -20.52 -25.77
C GLN A 506 14.96 -19.33 -26.67
N GLY A 507 14.54 -18.20 -26.10
CA GLY A 507 14.01 -17.03 -26.82
C GLY A 507 12.52 -17.16 -27.14
N ILE A 508 11.73 -16.10 -26.90
CA ILE A 508 10.25 -16.11 -26.94
C ILE A 508 9.70 -16.69 -28.26
N VAL A 509 10.32 -16.38 -29.40
CA VAL A 509 9.92 -16.87 -30.73
C VAL A 509 10.04 -18.41 -30.86
N ASN A 510 11.00 -19.03 -30.17
CA ASN A 510 11.13 -20.49 -30.14
C ASN A 510 10.16 -21.10 -29.11
N MET A 511 9.98 -20.45 -27.96
CA MET A 511 9.00 -20.87 -26.93
C MET A 511 7.56 -20.89 -27.50
N ALA A 512 7.26 -19.97 -28.42
CA ALA A 512 6.00 -19.90 -29.16
C ALA A 512 5.74 -21.07 -30.13
N ASN A 513 6.78 -21.81 -30.56
CA ASN A 513 6.68 -22.88 -31.55
C ASN A 513 6.74 -24.27 -30.86
N PRO A 514 5.64 -25.03 -30.80
CA PRO A 514 5.57 -26.30 -30.07
C PRO A 514 6.38 -27.42 -30.71
N THR A 515 6.85 -27.27 -31.96
CA THR A 515 7.75 -28.22 -32.63
C THR A 515 9.24 -27.94 -32.36
N VAL A 516 9.56 -26.76 -31.80
CA VAL A 516 10.90 -26.35 -31.38
C VAL A 516 11.07 -26.49 -29.87
N VAL A 517 10.08 -26.04 -29.08
CA VAL A 517 10.04 -26.17 -27.62
C VAL A 517 8.79 -26.95 -27.23
N ALA A 518 8.99 -28.18 -26.78
CA ALA A 518 7.87 -29.04 -26.40
C ALA A 518 7.14 -28.51 -25.14
N PRO A 519 5.82 -28.75 -24.97
CA PRO A 519 5.03 -28.13 -23.90
C PRO A 519 5.54 -28.37 -22.48
N ASP A 520 6.22 -29.50 -22.24
CA ASP A 520 6.87 -29.93 -21.00
C ASP A 520 8.21 -29.24 -20.71
N GLN A 521 8.90 -28.76 -21.74
CA GLN A 521 10.18 -28.04 -21.63
C GLN A 521 10.04 -26.58 -21.17
N ARG A 522 8.81 -26.04 -21.13
CA ARG A 522 8.52 -24.67 -20.71
C ARG A 522 8.51 -24.56 -19.18
N PRO A 523 9.35 -23.70 -18.56
CA PRO A 523 9.42 -23.60 -17.09
C PRO A 523 8.19 -22.91 -16.49
N ALA A 524 7.76 -21.77 -17.04
CA ALA A 524 6.51 -21.13 -16.65
C ALA A 524 5.34 -21.86 -17.32
N ARG A 525 4.36 -22.27 -16.52
CA ARG A 525 3.20 -23.06 -16.99
C ARG A 525 1.86 -22.48 -16.58
N PHE A 526 1.75 -21.90 -15.39
CA PHE A 526 0.52 -21.26 -14.91
C PHE A 526 0.81 -19.97 -14.16
N LEU A 527 -0.12 -19.02 -14.22
CA LEU A 527 -0.14 -17.86 -13.35
C LEU A 527 -1.11 -18.18 -12.21
N ARG A 528 -0.62 -18.18 -10.96
CA ARG A 528 -1.46 -18.19 -9.75
C ARG A 528 -1.76 -16.74 -9.38
N VAL A 529 -3.01 -16.45 -9.04
CA VAL A 529 -3.44 -15.16 -8.47
C VAL A 529 -3.85 -15.37 -7.00
N ILE A 530 -3.40 -14.48 -6.12
CA ILE A 530 -3.68 -14.51 -4.68
C ILE A 530 -4.21 -13.13 -4.22
N LYS A 531 -5.03 -13.10 -3.17
CA LYS A 531 -5.49 -11.87 -2.52
C LYS A 531 -4.96 -11.76 -1.09
N SER A 532 -5.01 -10.56 -0.54
CA SER A 532 -4.88 -10.37 0.91
C SER A 532 -6.07 -10.98 1.66
N VAL A 533 -5.86 -11.25 2.94
CA VAL A 533 -6.94 -11.27 3.93
C VAL A 533 -6.61 -10.16 4.92
N SER A 534 -7.49 -9.16 4.98
CA SER A 534 -7.39 -8.07 5.94
C SER A 534 -7.52 -8.63 7.36
N ILE A 535 -6.77 -8.08 8.31
CA ILE A 535 -6.85 -8.48 9.72
C ILE A 535 -7.77 -7.49 10.46
N PRO A 536 -8.73 -7.95 11.28
CA PRO A 536 -9.58 -7.09 12.12
C PRO A 536 -8.78 -6.44 13.28
N ASP A 537 -9.39 -5.49 13.98
CA ASP A 537 -8.91 -5.03 15.29
C ASP A 537 -9.22 -6.04 16.41
N GLU A 538 -8.51 -5.92 17.54
CA GLU A 538 -8.67 -6.81 18.71
C GLU A 538 -10.09 -6.73 19.31
N ASN A 539 -10.75 -5.57 19.18
CA ASN A 539 -12.14 -5.36 19.61
C ASN A 539 -13.14 -6.19 18.78
N THR A 540 -12.85 -6.40 17.49
CA THR A 540 -13.64 -7.25 16.58
C THR A 540 -13.27 -8.73 16.74
N LEU A 541 -11.98 -9.05 16.83
CA LEU A 541 -11.46 -10.41 17.01
C LEU A 541 -9.97 -10.40 17.44
N ASP A 542 -9.72 -10.61 18.73
CA ASP A 542 -8.40 -11.02 19.23
C ASP A 542 -7.97 -12.37 18.61
N ILE A 543 -6.76 -12.43 18.06
CA ILE A 543 -6.16 -13.61 17.43
C ILE A 543 -4.71 -13.80 17.89
N GLU A 544 -4.40 -15.01 18.38
CA GLU A 544 -3.04 -15.26 18.85
C GLU A 544 -1.98 -15.24 17.75
N ASN A 545 -0.76 -14.94 18.16
CA ASN A 545 0.40 -14.82 17.30
C ASN A 545 0.74 -16.16 16.60
N SER A 546 0.37 -17.28 17.23
CA SER A 546 0.42 -18.64 16.67
C SER A 546 -0.56 -18.87 15.52
N ALA A 547 -1.58 -18.04 15.33
CA ALA A 547 -2.47 -18.10 14.15
C ALA A 547 -1.72 -17.76 12.85
N PHE A 548 -0.74 -16.85 12.90
CA PHE A 548 0.20 -16.63 11.79
C PHE A 548 1.25 -17.76 11.70
N GLY A 549 1.59 -18.38 12.83
CA GLY A 549 2.58 -19.45 12.91
C GLY A 549 4.02 -18.91 12.78
N ARG A 550 4.82 -19.48 11.88
CA ARG A 550 6.26 -19.21 11.80
C ARG A 550 6.63 -17.76 11.45
N SER A 551 5.78 -17.02 10.74
CA SER A 551 6.08 -15.64 10.34
C SER A 551 4.82 -14.84 10.07
N ARG A 552 4.75 -13.61 10.59
CA ARG A 552 3.70 -12.64 10.23
C ARG A 552 4.01 -11.86 8.95
N ASN A 553 5.24 -11.93 8.42
CA ASN A 553 5.71 -11.03 7.35
C ASN A 553 4.89 -11.10 6.06
N GLN A 554 4.07 -12.14 5.85
CA GLN A 554 3.18 -12.26 4.69
C GLN A 554 1.69 -12.17 5.05
N LEU A 555 1.36 -12.01 6.34
CA LEU A 555 0.02 -12.06 6.92
C LEU A 555 -0.82 -13.23 6.37
N MET A 556 -2.14 -13.15 6.48
CA MET A 556 -3.05 -14.16 5.96
C MET A 556 -3.38 -13.90 4.48
N ARG A 557 -3.47 -14.96 3.67
CA ARG A 557 -3.58 -14.88 2.20
C ARG A 557 -4.45 -16.01 1.62
N GLU A 558 -5.19 -15.69 0.57
CA GLU A 558 -6.09 -16.63 -0.12
C GLU A 558 -5.73 -16.77 -1.61
N VAL A 559 -5.98 -17.94 -2.20
CA VAL A 559 -5.75 -18.19 -3.63
C VAL A 559 -7.04 -17.94 -4.42
N LEU A 560 -7.01 -16.98 -5.36
CA LEU A 560 -8.13 -16.68 -6.28
C LEU A 560 -8.22 -17.66 -7.46
N GLY A 561 -7.09 -18.29 -7.80
CA GLY A 561 -7.03 -19.41 -8.76
C GLY A 561 -5.86 -19.34 -9.73
N TYR A 562 -5.99 -20.08 -10.83
CA TYR A 562 -4.99 -20.25 -11.87
C TYR A 562 -5.52 -19.96 -13.27
N THR A 563 -4.59 -19.60 -14.15
CA THR A 563 -4.76 -19.63 -15.61
C THR A 563 -3.50 -20.16 -16.31
N PRO A 564 -3.59 -20.87 -17.44
CA PRO A 564 -2.42 -21.32 -18.21
C PRO A 564 -1.62 -20.17 -18.84
N ILE A 565 -0.30 -20.25 -18.73
CA ILE A 565 0.63 -19.37 -19.45
C ILE A 565 0.80 -19.91 -20.88
N GLN A 566 0.65 -19.03 -21.87
CA GLN A 566 0.71 -19.39 -23.28
C GLN A 566 2.17 -19.63 -23.73
N PRO A 567 2.43 -20.26 -24.89
CA PRO A 567 3.79 -20.70 -25.26
C PRO A 567 4.82 -19.57 -25.37
N ASP A 568 4.43 -18.39 -25.87
CA ASP A 568 5.23 -17.14 -25.88
C ASP A 568 5.43 -16.48 -24.49
N GLY A 569 4.86 -17.07 -23.43
CA GLY A 569 4.85 -16.53 -22.07
C GLY A 569 3.73 -15.54 -21.79
N SER A 570 2.84 -15.24 -22.75
CA SER A 570 1.74 -14.29 -22.52
C SER A 570 0.63 -14.86 -21.65
N VAL A 571 -0.11 -13.96 -20.98
CA VAL A 571 -1.29 -14.28 -20.16
C VAL A 571 -2.35 -13.23 -20.38
N LYS A 572 -3.61 -13.62 -20.58
CA LYS A 572 -4.78 -12.73 -20.59
C LYS A 572 -5.94 -13.44 -19.91
N VAL A 573 -6.45 -12.89 -18.81
CA VAL A 573 -7.32 -13.60 -17.87
C VAL A 573 -8.26 -12.63 -17.15
N ALA A 574 -9.48 -13.07 -16.87
CA ALA A 574 -10.43 -12.33 -16.05
C ALA A 574 -10.12 -12.54 -14.55
N VAL A 575 -10.09 -11.46 -13.77
CA VAL A 575 -9.81 -11.46 -12.33
C VAL A 575 -10.88 -10.67 -11.56
N PRO A 576 -11.16 -10.98 -10.28
CA PRO A 576 -12.12 -10.23 -9.47
C PRO A 576 -11.77 -8.74 -9.38
N ALA A 577 -12.73 -7.89 -9.73
CA ALA A 577 -12.60 -6.44 -9.58
C ALA A 577 -12.83 -6.02 -8.13
N LYS A 578 -12.29 -4.86 -7.73
CA LYS A 578 -12.41 -4.32 -6.36
C LYS A 578 -11.83 -5.26 -5.28
N VAL A 579 -10.75 -5.95 -5.64
CA VAL A 579 -9.95 -6.85 -4.79
C VAL A 579 -8.47 -6.48 -4.92
N PRO A 580 -7.70 -6.36 -3.82
CA PRO A 580 -6.24 -6.32 -3.89
C PRO A 580 -5.69 -7.72 -4.17
N PHE A 581 -4.94 -7.85 -5.26
CA PHE A 581 -4.33 -9.12 -5.63
C PHE A 581 -2.86 -8.99 -6.03
N ALA A 582 -2.16 -10.12 -5.94
CA ALA A 582 -0.79 -10.31 -6.37
C ALA A 582 -0.68 -11.60 -7.19
N ILE A 583 0.38 -11.71 -7.98
CA ILE A 583 0.58 -12.79 -8.94
C ILE A 583 1.79 -13.67 -8.61
N SER A 584 1.83 -14.89 -9.13
CA SER A 584 2.97 -15.80 -9.01
C SER A 584 3.08 -16.71 -10.23
N ILE A 585 4.25 -16.71 -10.86
CA ILE A 585 4.56 -17.60 -11.98
C ILE A 585 4.93 -18.97 -11.39
N VAL A 586 4.17 -20.01 -11.74
CA VAL A 586 4.38 -21.39 -11.25
C VAL A 586 4.70 -22.37 -12.37
N ASN A 587 5.43 -23.43 -12.01
CA ASN A 587 5.78 -24.53 -12.90
C ASN A 587 4.65 -25.56 -13.04
N ALA A 588 4.92 -26.66 -13.76
CA ALA A 588 3.95 -27.75 -13.98
C ALA A 588 3.41 -28.37 -12.67
N GLN A 589 4.22 -28.38 -11.60
CA GLN A 589 3.89 -28.91 -10.27
C GLN A 589 3.16 -27.89 -9.37
N GLY A 590 2.90 -26.67 -9.84
CA GLY A 590 2.29 -25.62 -9.02
C GLY A 590 3.23 -24.98 -8.00
N LYS A 591 4.55 -25.07 -8.17
CA LYS A 591 5.54 -24.38 -7.32
C LYS A 591 5.94 -23.06 -7.95
N ARG A 592 6.00 -21.96 -7.18
CA ARG A 592 6.48 -20.66 -7.68
C ARG A 592 7.96 -20.74 -8.09
N ILE A 593 8.25 -20.26 -9.29
CA ILE A 593 9.60 -20.20 -9.86
C ILE A 593 10.16 -18.77 -9.98
N SER A 594 9.32 -17.75 -9.80
CA SER A 594 9.72 -16.34 -9.75
C SER A 594 10.03 -15.88 -8.33
N ALA A 595 10.62 -14.68 -8.23
CA ALA A 595 10.47 -13.86 -7.03
C ALA A 595 8.97 -13.67 -6.69
N ARG A 596 8.67 -13.35 -5.43
CA ARG A 596 7.30 -13.11 -4.97
C ARG A 596 6.85 -11.71 -5.36
N HIS A 597 5.72 -11.56 -6.03
CA HIS A 597 5.15 -10.25 -6.35
C HIS A 597 4.66 -9.54 -5.08
N GLN A 598 5.47 -8.65 -4.53
CA GLN A 598 5.19 -7.90 -3.29
C GLN A 598 4.68 -6.49 -3.57
N ASN A 599 3.58 -6.42 -4.33
CA ASN A 599 2.78 -5.22 -4.57
C ASN A 599 1.30 -5.62 -4.76
N TRP A 600 0.38 -4.71 -4.42
CA TRP A 600 -1.06 -4.87 -4.58
C TRP A 600 -1.57 -4.23 -5.87
N LEU A 601 -1.97 -5.10 -6.80
CA LEU A 601 -2.73 -4.72 -7.99
C LEU A 601 -4.22 -4.67 -7.64
N GLN A 602 -4.96 -3.82 -8.36
CA GLN A 602 -6.43 -3.83 -8.39
C GLN A 602 -6.88 -3.68 -9.85
N VAL A 603 -8.14 -4.03 -10.13
CA VAL A 603 -8.86 -3.60 -11.33
C VAL A 603 -10.30 -3.24 -10.95
N VAL A 604 -10.96 -2.43 -11.76
CA VAL A 604 -12.40 -2.15 -11.66
C VAL A 604 -13.21 -2.98 -12.70
N PRO A 605 -14.54 -3.09 -12.57
CA PRO A 605 -15.33 -3.90 -13.48
C PRO A 605 -15.24 -3.39 -14.93
N GLY A 606 -14.96 -4.29 -15.87
CA GLY A 606 -14.79 -3.96 -17.30
C GLY A 606 -13.43 -3.35 -17.68
N GLU A 607 -12.51 -3.14 -16.74
CA GLU A 607 -11.15 -2.68 -17.03
C GLU A 607 -10.31 -3.77 -17.71
N THR A 608 -9.39 -3.38 -18.61
CA THR A 608 -8.23 -4.21 -18.99
C THR A 608 -6.93 -3.52 -18.61
N LYS A 609 -6.24 -4.02 -17.57
CA LYS A 609 -4.90 -3.55 -17.19
C LYS A 609 -3.83 -4.40 -17.87
N THR A 610 -2.90 -3.75 -18.57
CA THR A 610 -1.84 -4.41 -19.35
C THR A 610 -0.46 -4.09 -18.80
N CYS A 611 0.43 -5.09 -18.74
CA CYS A 611 1.85 -4.94 -18.43
C CYS A 611 2.69 -5.57 -19.54
N SER A 612 3.79 -4.93 -19.95
CA SER A 612 4.70 -5.56 -20.93
C SER A 612 5.42 -6.79 -20.37
N GLY A 613 5.89 -6.72 -19.11
CA GLY A 613 6.78 -7.74 -18.53
C GLY A 613 6.69 -7.91 -17.01
N CYS A 614 7.79 -8.38 -16.42
CA CYS A 614 7.97 -8.69 -15.01
C CYS A 614 9.26 -8.07 -14.45
N HIS A 615 9.37 -7.97 -13.12
CA HIS A 615 10.56 -7.49 -12.41
C HIS A 615 11.33 -8.68 -11.82
N ASP A 616 12.66 -8.60 -11.74
CA ASP A 616 13.50 -9.72 -11.26
C ASP A 616 13.41 -9.95 -9.73
N GLY A 617 12.85 -8.98 -8.99
CA GLY A 617 12.66 -9.05 -7.55
C GLY A 617 13.92 -8.78 -6.72
N SER A 618 14.98 -8.25 -7.35
CA SER A 618 16.15 -7.71 -6.65
C SER A 618 16.02 -6.20 -6.46
N ASN A 619 16.30 -5.70 -5.26
CA ASN A 619 16.00 -4.32 -4.87
C ASN A 619 16.86 -3.24 -5.57
N ASN A 620 17.75 -3.58 -6.52
CA ASN A 620 18.72 -2.62 -7.07
C ASN A 620 19.24 -2.95 -8.49
N SER A 621 18.61 -3.88 -9.25
CA SER A 621 18.97 -4.09 -10.65
C SER A 621 18.39 -3.00 -11.57
N ASP A 622 18.95 -2.87 -12.78
CA ASP A 622 18.38 -2.03 -13.84
C ASP A 622 16.97 -2.54 -14.25
N ILE A 623 16.78 -3.87 -14.30
CA ILE A 623 15.50 -4.52 -14.58
C ILE A 623 14.42 -4.10 -13.57
N THR A 624 14.70 -4.17 -12.26
CA THR A 624 13.69 -3.86 -11.24
C THR A 624 13.44 -2.34 -11.12
N LYS A 625 14.44 -1.51 -11.45
CA LYS A 625 14.28 -0.03 -11.51
C LYS A 625 13.38 0.45 -12.64
N ARG A 626 13.34 -0.24 -13.77
CA ARG A 626 12.50 0.14 -14.92
C ARG A 626 11.04 -0.25 -14.67
N PRO A 627 10.06 0.61 -15.04
CA PRO A 627 8.66 0.37 -14.74
C PRO A 627 8.03 -0.60 -15.75
N HIS A 628 7.00 -1.33 -15.30
CA HIS A 628 6.04 -2.05 -16.13
C HIS A 628 4.62 -1.70 -15.69
N GLY A 629 3.66 -1.77 -16.61
CA GLY A 629 2.24 -1.47 -16.33
C GLY A 629 1.91 0.02 -16.29
N ARG A 630 2.91 0.91 -16.47
CA ARG A 630 2.73 2.34 -16.78
C ARG A 630 3.06 2.57 -18.27
N THR A 631 2.04 2.71 -19.11
CA THR A 631 2.17 2.57 -20.57
C THR A 631 2.93 3.71 -21.28
N ASP A 632 3.02 4.89 -20.66
CA ASP A 632 3.84 6.01 -21.16
C ASP A 632 5.31 5.95 -20.70
N ALA A 633 5.64 5.07 -19.73
CA ALA A 633 6.95 5.00 -19.09
C ALA A 633 7.71 3.68 -19.32
N GLU A 634 7.01 2.56 -19.51
CA GLU A 634 7.60 1.22 -19.63
C GLU A 634 8.43 1.01 -20.91
N THR A 635 9.35 0.06 -20.87
CA THR A 635 10.08 -0.37 -22.08
C THR A 635 9.13 -1.13 -23.01
N PRO A 636 9.10 -0.85 -24.33
CA PRO A 636 8.23 -1.55 -25.26
C PRO A 636 8.48 -3.06 -25.25
N SER A 637 7.42 -3.86 -25.07
CA SER A 637 7.55 -5.31 -24.91
C SER A 637 8.30 -5.99 -26.07
N ILE A 638 9.19 -6.91 -25.71
CA ILE A 638 9.87 -7.79 -26.67
C ILE A 638 8.95 -8.87 -27.25
N ASN A 639 7.81 -9.18 -26.62
CA ASN A 639 6.79 -10.00 -27.27
C ASN A 639 6.03 -9.18 -28.31
N ASN A 640 6.61 -9.17 -29.51
CA ASN A 640 6.08 -8.53 -30.71
C ASN A 640 4.81 -9.22 -31.26
N GLY A 641 4.41 -10.37 -30.69
CA GLY A 641 3.22 -11.11 -31.11
C GLY A 641 3.32 -11.74 -32.50
N ALA A 642 2.17 -12.05 -33.09
CA ALA A 642 2.10 -12.71 -34.38
C ALA A 642 2.62 -11.82 -35.53
N PRO A 643 3.43 -12.37 -36.46
CA PRO A 643 4.11 -11.57 -37.50
C PRO A 643 3.21 -11.18 -38.69
N SER A 644 1.95 -11.64 -38.74
CA SER A 644 1.04 -11.40 -39.86
C SER A 644 -0.40 -11.78 -39.54
N THR A 645 -1.36 -11.00 -40.09
CA THR A 645 -2.81 -11.20 -39.94
C THR A 645 -3.36 -12.42 -40.66
N GLY A 646 -4.27 -13.14 -40.01
CA GLY A 646 -5.10 -14.20 -40.62
C GLY A 646 -4.41 -15.55 -40.82
N VAL A 647 -3.33 -15.83 -40.09
CA VAL A 647 -2.59 -17.10 -40.13
C VAL A 647 -2.22 -17.55 -38.71
N PRO A 648 -2.06 -18.85 -38.42
CA PRO A 648 -1.57 -19.31 -37.13
C PRO A 648 -0.12 -18.88 -36.87
N PHE A 649 0.31 -18.96 -35.61
CA PHE A 649 1.73 -18.87 -35.25
C PHE A 649 2.53 -20.01 -35.93
N PRO A 650 3.86 -19.84 -36.15
CA PRO A 650 4.68 -20.85 -36.83
C PRO A 650 4.54 -22.25 -36.20
N ASP A 651 4.18 -23.22 -37.04
CA ASP A 651 3.98 -24.64 -36.70
C ASP A 651 2.98 -24.92 -35.55
N THR A 652 2.06 -23.99 -35.29
CA THR A 652 0.94 -24.17 -34.35
C THR A 652 -0.36 -24.63 -35.03
N ASN A 653 -1.28 -25.15 -34.21
CA ASN A 653 -2.64 -25.54 -34.57
C ASN A 653 -3.35 -24.50 -35.48
N PRO A 654 -3.72 -24.87 -36.72
CA PRO A 654 -4.28 -23.93 -37.70
C PRO A 654 -5.69 -23.42 -37.36
N ALA A 655 -6.33 -23.93 -36.29
CA ALA A 655 -7.54 -23.32 -35.73
C ALA A 655 -7.26 -21.98 -35.00
N LEU A 656 -6.04 -21.78 -34.49
CA LEU A 656 -5.63 -20.59 -33.72
C LEU A 656 -4.96 -19.55 -34.63
N PHE A 657 -5.73 -19.04 -35.59
CA PHE A 657 -5.26 -17.97 -36.49
C PHE A 657 -5.12 -16.63 -35.72
N ALA A 658 -3.97 -15.98 -35.85
CA ALA A 658 -3.62 -14.75 -35.15
C ALA A 658 -3.76 -13.51 -36.05
N ASP A 659 -3.93 -12.35 -35.42
CA ASP A 659 -3.83 -11.04 -36.06
C ASP A 659 -2.49 -10.34 -35.74
N LEU A 660 -1.97 -9.53 -36.67
CA LEU A 660 -0.65 -8.90 -36.56
C LEU A 660 -0.46 -8.14 -35.24
N GLY A 661 0.53 -8.56 -34.43
CA GLY A 661 0.87 -7.95 -33.13
C GLY A 661 0.22 -8.60 -31.90
N GLU A 662 -0.77 -9.47 -32.08
CA GLU A 662 -1.38 -10.23 -30.97
C GLU A 662 -0.37 -11.15 -30.31
N THR A 663 -0.33 -11.18 -28.98
CA THR A 663 0.28 -12.29 -28.24
C THR A 663 -0.55 -13.57 -28.41
N MET A 664 0.02 -14.73 -28.07
CA MET A 664 -0.71 -15.99 -28.12
C MET A 664 -1.94 -15.97 -27.18
N ALA A 665 -1.88 -15.26 -26.05
CA ALA A 665 -3.02 -15.03 -25.17
C ALA A 665 -4.10 -14.14 -25.83
N GLU A 666 -3.73 -13.10 -26.57
CA GLU A 666 -4.70 -12.28 -27.32
C GLU A 666 -5.41 -13.11 -28.38
N THR A 667 -4.65 -13.88 -29.20
CA THR A 667 -5.22 -14.84 -30.15
C THR A 667 -6.12 -15.89 -29.49
N PHE A 668 -5.70 -16.45 -28.35
CA PHE A 668 -6.50 -17.42 -27.60
C PHE A 668 -7.82 -16.81 -27.14
N THR A 669 -7.79 -15.63 -26.54
CA THR A 669 -8.98 -14.96 -25.99
C THR A 669 -9.97 -14.51 -27.07
N ARG A 670 -9.48 -14.02 -28.22
CA ARG A 670 -10.34 -13.67 -29.37
C ARG A 670 -11.08 -14.88 -29.96
N ILE A 671 -10.53 -16.09 -29.85
CA ILE A 671 -11.10 -17.30 -30.44
C ILE A 671 -11.96 -18.10 -29.45
N ASN A 672 -11.56 -18.16 -28.18
CA ASN A 672 -12.17 -19.03 -27.17
C ASN A 672 -12.93 -18.27 -26.06
N GLY A 673 -12.85 -16.93 -26.04
CA GLY A 673 -13.26 -16.10 -24.91
C GLY A 673 -12.12 -15.86 -23.91
N VAL A 674 -12.26 -14.83 -23.07
CA VAL A 674 -11.33 -14.58 -21.97
C VAL A 674 -11.51 -15.68 -20.91
N PRO A 675 -10.44 -16.38 -20.47
CA PRO A 675 -10.56 -17.39 -19.44
C PRO A 675 -10.74 -16.75 -18.06
N ASP A 676 -11.63 -17.34 -17.26
CA ASP A 676 -11.70 -17.12 -15.82
C ASP A 676 -10.52 -17.79 -15.08
N LEU A 677 -10.29 -17.36 -13.84
CA LEU A 677 -9.48 -18.14 -12.90
C LEU A 677 -10.19 -19.44 -12.49
N THR A 678 -9.42 -20.49 -12.21
CA THR A 678 -9.92 -21.77 -11.70
C THR A 678 -9.19 -22.22 -10.44
N PRO A 679 -9.81 -22.98 -9.52
CA PRO A 679 -9.14 -23.45 -8.29
C PRO A 679 -8.11 -24.56 -8.53
N ASP A 680 -8.27 -25.26 -9.64
CA ASP A 680 -7.51 -26.43 -10.07
C ASP A 680 -6.32 -26.01 -10.94
N ILE A 681 -5.29 -26.86 -11.04
CA ILE A 681 -4.27 -26.69 -12.09
C ILE A 681 -4.71 -27.50 -13.31
N LEU A 682 -5.13 -26.79 -14.36
CA LEU A 682 -5.73 -27.36 -15.59
C LEU A 682 -4.95 -26.94 -16.84
N PHE A 683 -4.40 -27.90 -17.58
CA PHE A 683 -3.75 -27.69 -18.87
C PHE A 683 -4.25 -28.69 -19.91
N ALA A 684 -4.53 -28.19 -21.12
CA ALA A 684 -4.66 -28.98 -22.34
C ALA A 684 -3.81 -28.31 -23.44
N ASP A 685 -3.13 -29.10 -24.27
CA ASP A 685 -2.31 -28.57 -25.36
C ASP A 685 -3.17 -28.21 -26.58
N MET A 686 -3.59 -26.94 -26.61
CA MET A 686 -4.35 -26.35 -27.72
C MET A 686 -3.48 -25.87 -28.88
N TRP A 687 -2.15 -25.77 -28.69
CA TRP A 687 -1.24 -25.07 -29.61
C TRP A 687 -0.47 -26.00 -30.54
N THR A 688 -0.19 -27.24 -30.13
CA THR A 688 0.30 -28.27 -31.05
C THR A 688 -0.71 -28.55 -32.16
N ASP A 689 -0.27 -28.58 -33.43
CA ASP A 689 -1.08 -29.14 -34.52
C ASP A 689 -1.06 -30.69 -34.45
N PRO A 690 -2.20 -31.36 -34.16
CA PRO A 690 -2.28 -32.83 -34.12
C PRO A 690 -2.04 -33.51 -35.47
N ALA A 691 -1.97 -32.77 -36.58
CA ALA A 691 -1.54 -33.28 -37.88
C ALA A 691 -0.01 -33.30 -38.06
N VAL A 692 0.74 -32.60 -37.19
CA VAL A 692 2.22 -32.49 -37.22
C VAL A 692 2.87 -33.35 -36.14
N GLN A 693 2.39 -33.25 -34.89
CA GLN A 693 2.89 -34.04 -33.76
C GLN A 693 1.75 -34.33 -32.76
N THR A 694 1.94 -35.29 -31.86
CA THR A 694 0.97 -35.54 -30.78
C THR A 694 0.95 -34.37 -29.79
N PRO A 695 -0.22 -33.77 -29.46
CA PRO A 695 -0.32 -32.80 -28.37
C PRO A 695 0.12 -33.40 -27.03
N ALA A 696 0.66 -32.58 -26.14
CA ALA A 696 1.09 -33.04 -24.82
C ALA A 696 -0.11 -33.45 -23.93
N ASP A 697 0.13 -34.40 -23.03
CA ASP A 697 -0.87 -34.89 -22.08
C ASP A 697 -1.44 -33.77 -21.20
N ASN A 698 -2.72 -33.90 -20.82
CA ASN A 698 -3.38 -32.98 -19.91
C ASN A 698 -2.68 -32.96 -18.53
N ILE A 699 -2.70 -31.78 -17.89
CA ILE A 699 -2.43 -31.67 -16.45
C ILE A 699 -3.76 -31.33 -15.79
N GLU A 700 -4.22 -32.16 -14.85
CA GLU A 700 -5.44 -31.92 -14.08
C GLU A 700 -5.16 -32.27 -12.62
N TYR A 701 -4.90 -31.25 -11.79
CA TYR A 701 -4.75 -31.39 -10.34
C TYR A 701 -5.92 -30.68 -9.67
N ARG A 702 -6.96 -31.43 -9.32
CA ARG A 702 -8.23 -30.86 -8.86
C ARG A 702 -8.39 -30.97 -7.36
N TYR A 703 -8.98 -29.96 -6.72
CA TYR A 703 -9.39 -30.15 -5.32
C TYR A 703 -10.46 -31.25 -5.19
N ALA A 704 -11.27 -31.47 -6.22
CA ALA A 704 -12.25 -32.57 -6.27
C ALA A 704 -11.62 -33.99 -6.21
N ASP A 705 -10.31 -34.12 -6.41
CA ASP A 705 -9.57 -35.40 -6.32
C ASP A 705 -9.02 -35.66 -4.89
N LEU A 706 -9.15 -34.71 -3.96
CA LEU A 706 -8.70 -34.86 -2.57
C LEU A 706 -9.60 -35.83 -1.78
N LEU A 707 -8.98 -36.60 -0.89
CA LEU A 707 -9.66 -37.48 0.07
C LEU A 707 -9.74 -36.87 1.49
N THR A 708 -9.18 -35.68 1.67
CA THR A 708 -9.15 -34.85 2.88
C THR A 708 -10.10 -33.65 2.75
N PRO A 709 -10.30 -32.81 3.79
CA PRO A 709 -11.09 -31.59 3.66
C PRO A 709 -10.64 -30.70 2.49
N LEU A 710 -11.61 -30.10 1.80
CA LEU A 710 -11.34 -29.20 0.67
C LEU A 710 -11.07 -27.78 1.17
N PRO A 711 -10.03 -27.09 0.68
CA PRO A 711 -9.75 -25.70 1.02
C PRO A 711 -10.71 -24.69 0.34
N ILE A 712 -11.85 -25.17 -0.16
CA ILE A 712 -12.85 -24.39 -0.90
C ILE A 712 -14.26 -24.76 -0.43
N THR A 713 -15.18 -23.79 -0.49
CA THR A 713 -16.58 -24.03 -0.09
C THR A 713 -17.31 -24.94 -1.08
N GLN A 714 -18.34 -25.65 -0.61
CA GLN A 714 -19.16 -26.55 -1.42
C GLN A 714 -19.86 -25.85 -2.59
N SER A 715 -20.10 -24.54 -2.52
CA SER A 715 -20.60 -23.74 -3.66
C SER A 715 -19.51 -23.49 -4.70
N CYS A 716 -18.32 -23.06 -4.28
CA CYS A 716 -17.19 -22.84 -5.17
C CYS A 716 -16.67 -24.12 -5.83
N ALA A 717 -16.84 -25.28 -5.19
CA ALA A 717 -16.59 -26.60 -5.78
C ALA A 717 -17.60 -26.99 -6.89
N GLN A 718 -18.71 -26.26 -7.05
CA GLN A 718 -19.69 -26.46 -8.12
C GLN A 718 -19.61 -25.37 -9.20
N THR A 719 -19.39 -24.12 -8.80
CA THR A 719 -19.25 -22.96 -9.70
C THR A 719 -18.22 -21.99 -9.13
N TRP A 720 -17.09 -21.82 -9.81
CA TRP A 720 -16.14 -20.75 -9.47
C TRP A 720 -16.70 -19.40 -9.92
N THR A 721 -16.50 -18.35 -9.12
CA THR A 721 -17.04 -17.00 -9.32
C THR A 721 -16.11 -15.95 -8.70
N SER A 722 -16.39 -14.66 -8.89
CA SER A 722 -15.61 -13.54 -8.31
C SER A 722 -15.53 -13.55 -6.77
N ILE A 723 -16.47 -14.20 -6.08
CA ILE A 723 -16.48 -14.38 -4.62
C ILE A 723 -15.79 -15.68 -4.15
N CYS A 724 -15.21 -16.47 -5.07
CA CYS A 724 -14.57 -17.73 -4.73
C CYS A 724 -13.06 -17.57 -4.49
N ARG A 725 -12.58 -18.36 -3.52
CA ARG A 725 -11.19 -18.39 -3.06
C ARG A 725 -10.89 -19.74 -2.42
N ALA A 726 -9.60 -20.10 -2.36
CA ALA A 726 -9.13 -21.20 -1.53
C ALA A 726 -8.43 -20.67 -0.27
N VAL A 727 -8.83 -21.19 0.88
CA VAL A 727 -8.28 -20.92 2.21
C VAL A 727 -7.54 -22.18 2.66
N ILE A 728 -6.23 -22.10 2.91
CA ILE A 728 -5.43 -23.28 3.30
C ILE A 728 -4.83 -23.03 4.69
N ASN A 729 -5.60 -23.36 5.72
CA ASN A 729 -5.13 -23.48 7.10
C ASN A 729 -4.37 -24.81 7.25
N PHE A 730 -3.27 -24.83 8.01
CA PHE A 730 -2.48 -26.04 8.22
C PHE A 730 -3.22 -27.13 9.01
N PRO A 731 -3.89 -26.85 10.16
CA PRO A 731 -4.60 -27.87 10.92
C PRO A 731 -5.75 -28.52 10.16
N ASP A 732 -6.49 -27.73 9.38
CA ASP A 732 -7.71 -28.20 8.70
C ASP A 732 -7.43 -28.93 7.37
N HIS A 733 -6.33 -28.60 6.69
CA HIS A 733 -6.08 -29.05 5.30
C HIS A 733 -4.75 -29.77 5.12
N ILE A 734 -3.68 -29.35 5.79
CA ILE A 734 -2.34 -29.94 5.61
C ILE A 734 -2.13 -31.13 6.56
N GLN A 735 -2.49 -31.01 7.84
CA GLN A 735 -2.35 -32.12 8.80
C GLN A 735 -3.11 -33.40 8.37
N PRO A 736 -4.36 -33.33 7.87
CA PRO A 736 -5.09 -34.53 7.44
C PRO A 736 -4.41 -35.31 6.30
N LEU A 737 -3.50 -34.70 5.54
CA LEU A 737 -2.72 -35.40 4.50
C LEU A 737 -1.78 -36.44 5.10
N PHE A 738 -1.21 -36.17 6.28
CA PHE A 738 -0.26 -37.06 6.96
C PHE A 738 -0.96 -38.19 7.72
N GLU A 739 -2.22 -37.97 8.11
CA GLU A 739 -3.06 -38.91 8.87
C GLU A 739 -4.02 -39.74 8.00
N LEU A 740 -4.20 -39.39 6.72
CA LEU A 740 -5.01 -40.15 5.78
C LEU A 740 -4.50 -41.60 5.67
N ASP A 741 -5.39 -42.57 5.85
CA ASP A 741 -5.03 -44.00 5.77
C ASP A 741 -4.64 -44.41 4.34
N ARG A 742 -3.36 -44.79 4.17
CA ARG A 742 -2.78 -45.24 2.90
C ARG A 742 -2.31 -46.69 2.97
N LYS A 743 -3.00 -47.55 3.75
CA LYS A 743 -2.77 -49.02 3.76
C LYS A 743 -3.15 -49.65 2.43
N ILE A 744 -2.18 -50.35 1.83
CA ILE A 744 -2.42 -51.24 0.69
C ILE A 744 -2.73 -52.63 1.26
N VAL A 745 -3.92 -53.16 1.01
CA VAL A 745 -4.35 -54.50 1.44
C VAL A 745 -4.34 -55.51 0.29
N ASP A 746 -4.16 -56.79 0.61
CA ASP A 746 -4.28 -57.90 -0.34
C ASP A 746 -5.74 -58.35 -0.56
N ALA A 747 -5.92 -59.41 -1.35
CA ALA A 747 -7.23 -59.95 -1.70
C ALA A 747 -7.98 -60.62 -0.53
N ASP A 748 -7.28 -60.94 0.57
CA ASP A 748 -7.86 -61.48 1.81
C ASP A 748 -8.07 -60.37 2.87
N GLY A 749 -7.67 -59.13 2.56
CA GLY A 749 -7.83 -57.95 3.42
C GLY A 749 -6.68 -57.70 4.41
N LEU A 750 -5.54 -58.38 4.23
CA LEU A 750 -4.35 -58.20 5.07
C LEU A 750 -3.51 -57.02 4.54
N VAL A 751 -2.97 -56.19 5.44
CA VAL A 751 -2.09 -55.07 5.08
C VAL A 751 -0.76 -55.60 4.50
N VAL A 752 -0.43 -55.16 3.28
CA VAL A 752 0.80 -55.48 2.55
C VAL A 752 1.86 -54.41 2.79
N THR A 753 1.46 -53.14 2.72
CA THR A 753 2.26 -51.97 3.13
C THR A 753 1.34 -50.94 3.78
N ASP A 754 1.85 -50.16 4.73
CA ASP A 754 1.20 -48.96 5.22
C ASP A 754 2.02 -47.74 4.80
N ASN A 755 1.46 -46.90 3.93
CA ASN A 755 2.11 -45.70 3.41
C ASN A 755 1.58 -44.43 4.14
N THR A 756 0.84 -44.59 5.23
CA THR A 756 0.34 -43.48 6.08
C THR A 756 1.54 -42.78 6.74
N CYS A 757 1.68 -41.46 6.61
CA CYS A 757 2.91 -40.76 7.04
C CYS A 757 3.18 -40.95 8.54
N VAL A 758 2.13 -40.85 9.38
CA VAL A 758 2.21 -41.07 10.84
C VAL A 758 2.39 -42.54 11.27
N ALA A 759 2.55 -43.49 10.33
CA ALA A 759 2.99 -44.85 10.63
C ALA A 759 4.53 -44.96 10.80
N CYS A 760 5.29 -43.99 10.29
CA CYS A 760 6.75 -43.91 10.46
C CYS A 760 7.21 -42.59 11.12
N HIS A 761 6.49 -41.50 10.88
CA HIS A 761 6.76 -40.17 11.44
C HIS A 761 5.97 -39.94 12.73
N ASN A 762 6.22 -40.79 13.73
CA ASN A 762 5.49 -40.81 15.00
C ASN A 762 6.40 -41.32 16.13
N ARG A 763 6.44 -40.60 17.27
CA ARG A 763 7.22 -40.99 18.46
C ARG A 763 6.71 -42.25 19.17
N PHE A 764 5.55 -42.78 18.80
CA PHE A 764 5.04 -44.06 19.26
C PHE A 764 4.98 -45.10 18.14
N ASP A 765 5.37 -46.34 18.47
CA ASP A 765 5.22 -47.49 17.58
C ASP A 765 3.82 -48.16 17.68
N ALA A 766 3.62 -49.23 16.91
CA ALA A 766 2.35 -49.98 16.88
C ALA A 766 2.01 -50.71 18.20
N ASP A 767 2.99 -50.94 19.08
CA ASP A 767 2.82 -51.49 20.44
C ASP A 767 2.76 -50.37 21.50
N ASN A 768 2.63 -49.10 21.09
CA ASN A 768 2.60 -47.90 21.92
C ASN A 768 3.87 -47.72 22.78
N GLN A 769 5.02 -48.19 22.29
CA GLN A 769 6.33 -47.90 22.89
C GLN A 769 6.92 -46.63 22.29
N LEU A 770 7.78 -45.93 23.04
CA LEU A 770 8.50 -44.78 22.50
C LEU A 770 9.56 -45.22 21.49
N GLN A 771 9.58 -44.57 20.33
CA GLN A 771 10.58 -44.72 19.29
C GLN A 771 11.05 -43.33 18.82
N VAL A 772 12.24 -43.26 18.23
CA VAL A 772 12.68 -42.07 17.50
C VAL A 772 11.91 -42.01 16.18
N PRO A 773 11.21 -40.90 15.84
CA PRO A 773 10.53 -40.76 14.56
C PRO A 773 11.48 -40.92 13.36
N ALA A 774 10.99 -41.48 12.26
CA ALA A 774 11.80 -41.66 11.06
C ALA A 774 12.38 -40.32 10.56
N GLU A 775 13.69 -40.32 10.22
CA GLU A 775 14.46 -39.13 9.82
C GLU A 775 14.39 -37.94 10.81
N GLN A 776 14.14 -38.19 12.10
CA GLN A 776 13.98 -37.15 13.14
C GLN A 776 12.84 -36.15 12.81
N LEU A 777 11.73 -36.68 12.28
CA LEU A 777 10.55 -35.91 11.89
C LEU A 777 9.27 -36.58 12.40
N GLU A 778 8.57 -35.93 13.32
CA GLU A 778 7.23 -36.30 13.79
C GLU A 778 6.15 -35.50 13.04
N LEU A 779 5.17 -36.20 12.48
CA LEU A 779 4.07 -35.61 11.70
C LEU A 779 2.69 -35.77 12.36
N THR A 780 2.64 -35.95 13.69
CA THR A 780 1.36 -36.15 14.39
C THR A 780 0.60 -34.83 14.65
N GLY A 781 -0.74 -34.89 14.61
CA GLY A 781 -1.64 -33.77 14.89
C GLY A 781 -1.81 -33.47 16.38
N ASN A 782 -0.86 -33.86 17.22
CA ASN A 782 -0.86 -33.50 18.65
C ASN A 782 -0.29 -32.09 18.84
N PRO A 783 -0.75 -31.31 19.85
CA PRO A 783 -0.07 -30.09 20.30
C PRO A 783 1.43 -30.33 20.53
N SER A 784 2.28 -29.40 20.09
CA SER A 784 3.74 -29.56 20.20
C SER A 784 4.20 -29.43 21.66
N PRO A 785 5.13 -30.28 22.14
CA PRO A 785 5.77 -30.09 23.45
C PRO A 785 6.52 -28.75 23.60
N ALA A 786 6.91 -28.12 22.49
CA ALA A 786 7.57 -26.82 22.48
C ALA A 786 6.59 -25.63 22.49
N ASP A 787 5.31 -25.86 22.18
CA ASP A 787 4.27 -24.84 21.95
C ASP A 787 2.92 -25.55 21.73
N ALA A 788 1.98 -25.39 22.66
CA ALA A 788 0.71 -26.11 22.62
C ALA A 788 -0.32 -25.55 21.62
N GLU A 789 -0.09 -24.36 21.05
CA GLU A 789 -0.97 -23.72 20.07
C GLU A 789 -0.65 -24.17 18.63
N LEU A 790 0.57 -24.69 18.42
CA LEU A 790 1.01 -25.26 17.15
C LEU A 790 1.04 -26.79 17.20
N LEU A 791 0.59 -27.42 16.11
CA LEU A 791 0.69 -28.88 15.96
C LEU A 791 2.16 -29.31 15.89
N THR A 792 2.45 -30.51 16.39
CA THR A 792 3.81 -31.09 16.40
C THR A 792 4.39 -31.08 14.98
N SER A 793 3.64 -31.60 14.01
CA SER A 793 3.96 -31.54 12.59
C SER A 793 4.26 -30.14 12.03
N TYR A 794 3.55 -29.09 12.47
CA TYR A 794 3.82 -27.71 12.05
C TYR A 794 5.18 -27.25 12.57
N ARG A 795 5.47 -27.53 13.85
CA ARG A 795 6.76 -27.21 14.47
C ARG A 795 7.90 -27.95 13.76
N GLU A 796 7.79 -29.25 13.57
CA GLU A 796 8.91 -30.05 13.01
C GLU A 796 9.16 -29.80 11.51
N LEU A 797 8.12 -29.54 10.72
CA LEU A 797 8.29 -29.18 9.31
C LEU A 797 8.90 -27.78 9.13
N MET A 798 8.50 -26.81 9.96
CA MET A 798 8.79 -25.39 9.72
C MET A 798 9.94 -24.84 10.59
N PHE A 799 10.33 -25.50 11.68
CA PHE A 799 11.36 -25.02 12.61
C PHE A 799 12.58 -25.93 12.60
N ASN A 800 13.72 -25.39 13.05
CA ASN A 800 14.90 -26.21 13.29
C ASN A 800 14.71 -26.92 14.63
N ASP A 801 15.14 -28.17 14.72
CA ASP A 801 15.00 -29.02 15.91
C ASP A 801 16.35 -29.68 16.27
N VAL A 802 16.35 -30.73 17.09
CA VAL A 802 17.52 -31.49 17.51
C VAL A 802 17.34 -33.00 17.31
N GLU A 803 18.43 -33.69 17.00
CA GLU A 803 18.43 -35.15 16.83
C GLU A 803 18.08 -35.81 18.18
N LEU A 804 17.06 -36.69 18.22
CA LEU A 804 16.66 -37.41 19.42
C LEU A 804 17.23 -38.83 19.44
N GLU A 805 17.56 -39.33 20.63
CA GLU A 805 17.88 -40.73 20.88
C GLU A 805 17.09 -41.30 22.07
N LEU A 806 16.82 -42.61 22.04
CA LEU A 806 16.02 -43.31 23.05
C LEU A 806 16.94 -43.89 24.15
N ILE A 807 17.03 -43.21 25.29
CA ILE A 807 17.86 -43.60 26.45
C ILE A 807 16.93 -43.96 27.62
N ASP A 808 17.11 -45.16 28.18
CA ASP A 808 16.37 -45.69 29.35
C ASP A 808 14.82 -45.56 29.26
N GLY A 809 14.28 -45.52 28.04
CA GLY A 809 12.85 -45.40 27.77
C GLY A 809 12.32 -43.97 27.66
N ALA A 810 13.20 -42.96 27.59
CA ALA A 810 12.86 -41.57 27.28
C ALA A 810 13.54 -41.13 25.98
N LEU A 811 12.87 -40.27 25.19
CA LEU A 811 13.52 -39.55 24.09
C LEU A 811 14.25 -38.34 24.66
N LEU A 812 15.55 -38.24 24.39
CA LEU A 812 16.41 -37.15 24.84
C LEU A 812 17.20 -36.57 23.64
N PRO A 813 17.53 -35.26 23.64
CA PRO A 813 18.42 -34.70 22.65
C PRO A 813 19.79 -35.38 22.66
N ARG A 814 20.21 -35.87 21.49
CA ARG A 814 21.48 -36.56 21.28
C ARG A 814 22.65 -35.59 21.48
N LEU A 815 23.53 -35.95 22.40
CA LEU A 815 24.70 -35.15 22.76
C LEU A 815 25.95 -35.69 22.07
N ILE A 816 26.64 -34.85 21.31
CA ILE A 816 27.96 -35.15 20.73
C ILE A 816 29.07 -34.38 21.46
N PRO A 817 30.28 -34.96 21.61
CA PRO A 817 31.38 -34.27 22.28
C PRO A 817 31.91 -33.10 21.45
N VAL A 818 32.25 -32.00 22.12
CA VAL A 818 32.85 -30.81 21.50
C VAL A 818 34.37 -30.97 21.38
N PHE A 819 34.90 -30.52 20.25
CA PHE A 819 36.32 -30.47 19.92
C PHE A 819 36.70 -29.05 19.48
N ASP A 820 37.94 -28.66 19.73
CA ASP A 820 38.45 -27.35 19.33
C ASP A 820 38.89 -27.31 17.84
N ASN A 821 39.45 -26.18 17.41
CA ASN A 821 39.95 -26.00 16.04
C ASN A 821 41.17 -26.89 15.67
N ASN A 822 41.81 -27.53 16.66
CA ASN A 822 42.90 -28.49 16.45
C ASN A 822 42.39 -29.95 16.42
N GLY A 823 41.15 -30.18 16.86
CA GLY A 823 40.56 -31.51 17.04
C GLY A 823 40.78 -32.10 18.44
N ASP A 824 41.20 -31.28 19.41
CA ASP A 824 41.37 -31.70 20.80
C ASP A 824 40.03 -31.58 21.58
N PRO A 825 39.69 -32.52 22.49
CA PRO A 825 38.50 -32.44 23.34
C PRO A 825 38.40 -31.15 24.17
N VAL A 826 37.22 -30.52 24.17
CA VAL A 826 36.91 -29.39 25.05
C VAL A 826 36.29 -29.90 26.35
N PHE A 827 36.79 -29.44 27.50
CA PHE A 827 36.33 -29.86 28.83
C PHE A 827 35.71 -28.70 29.61
N GLU A 828 34.84 -29.01 30.55
CA GLU A 828 34.21 -28.03 31.44
C GLU A 828 35.24 -27.43 32.42
N LEU A 829 35.12 -26.13 32.67
CA LEU A 829 36.01 -25.34 33.52
C LEU A 829 35.21 -24.57 34.58
N ASP A 830 35.80 -24.36 35.75
CA ASP A 830 35.25 -23.51 36.81
C ASP A 830 35.55 -22.00 36.59
N GLU A 831 35.14 -21.15 37.54
CA GLU A 831 35.35 -19.69 37.46
C GLU A 831 36.85 -19.29 37.52
N GLU A 832 37.70 -20.15 38.09
CA GLU A 832 39.15 -19.99 38.14
C GLU A 832 39.88 -20.56 36.90
N GLY A 833 39.22 -21.42 36.12
CA GLY A 833 39.76 -22.06 34.93
C GLY A 833 40.43 -23.42 35.17
N GLU A 834 40.15 -24.09 36.29
CA GLU A 834 40.53 -25.49 36.53
C GLU A 834 39.44 -26.45 35.98
N LEU A 835 39.81 -27.71 35.73
CA LEU A 835 38.93 -28.71 35.10
C LEU A 835 37.88 -29.24 36.08
N ILE A 836 36.61 -29.19 35.69
CA ILE A 836 35.52 -29.84 36.43
C ILE A 836 35.62 -31.37 36.20
N LEU A 837 35.55 -32.15 37.29
CA LEU A 837 35.74 -33.60 37.28
C LEU A 837 34.45 -34.35 37.66
N ASP A 838 34.28 -35.55 37.10
CA ASP A 838 33.21 -36.50 37.45
C ASP A 838 33.44 -37.21 38.81
N GLU A 839 32.50 -38.08 39.23
CA GLU A 839 32.59 -38.83 40.49
C GLU A 839 33.78 -39.82 40.56
N ASP A 840 34.34 -40.23 39.41
CA ASP A 840 35.52 -41.09 39.29
C ASP A 840 36.84 -40.27 39.17
N GLY A 841 36.74 -38.94 39.02
CA GLY A 841 37.87 -38.00 38.94
C GLY A 841 38.38 -37.70 37.53
N ASN A 842 37.59 -37.97 36.48
CA ASN A 842 37.94 -37.65 35.08
C ASN A 842 37.36 -36.27 34.67
N PRO A 843 38.05 -35.48 33.84
CA PRO A 843 37.51 -34.22 33.32
C PRO A 843 36.22 -34.42 32.50
N ILE A 844 35.19 -33.62 32.80
CA ILE A 844 33.89 -33.66 32.10
C ILE A 844 34.06 -33.03 30.71
N GLN A 845 33.82 -33.78 29.64
CA GLN A 845 33.91 -33.25 28.27
C GLN A 845 32.64 -32.47 27.92
N VAL A 846 32.80 -31.25 27.42
CA VAL A 846 31.70 -30.42 26.92
C VAL A 846 30.99 -31.16 25.77
N THR A 847 29.66 -31.15 25.80
CA THR A 847 28.84 -31.70 24.72
C THR A 847 27.93 -30.64 24.10
N GLN A 848 27.46 -30.90 22.90
CA GLN A 848 26.48 -30.08 22.19
C GLN A 848 25.40 -30.97 21.56
N GLN A 849 24.20 -30.43 21.38
CA GLN A 849 23.11 -31.11 20.68
C GLN A 849 23.39 -31.12 19.16
N VAL A 850 23.00 -32.20 18.47
CA VAL A 850 23.04 -32.25 17.01
C VAL A 850 21.79 -31.57 16.46
N GLY A 851 21.94 -30.48 15.70
CA GLY A 851 20.80 -29.75 15.12
C GLY A 851 20.22 -30.40 13.87
N VAL A 852 18.89 -30.48 13.80
CA VAL A 852 18.10 -30.90 12.64
C VAL A 852 17.58 -29.65 11.91
N GLY A 853 17.76 -29.60 10.59
CA GLY A 853 17.29 -28.49 9.77
C GLY A 853 15.85 -28.70 9.31
N ARG A 854 15.02 -27.65 9.40
CA ARG A 854 13.62 -27.67 8.95
C ARG A 854 13.44 -28.22 7.52
N ALA A 855 12.39 -29.00 7.30
CA ALA A 855 12.09 -29.59 5.99
C ALA A 855 11.44 -28.59 5.00
N MET A 856 10.79 -27.55 5.51
CA MET A 856 9.99 -26.58 4.75
C MET A 856 10.39 -25.11 4.98
N SER A 857 9.86 -24.20 4.16
CA SER A 857 10.21 -22.77 4.21
C SER A 857 9.08 -21.85 3.78
N VAL A 858 8.85 -20.79 4.56
CA VAL A 858 7.94 -19.65 4.25
C VAL A 858 8.30 -18.92 2.94
N ASN A 859 9.50 -19.17 2.40
CA ASN A 859 9.95 -18.69 1.10
C ASN A 859 9.35 -19.48 -0.08
N GLY A 860 8.51 -20.49 0.17
CA GLY A 860 7.75 -21.20 -0.86
C GLY A 860 8.16 -22.65 -1.10
N ALA A 861 7.39 -23.33 -1.95
CA ALA A 861 7.51 -24.75 -2.23
C ALA A 861 8.87 -25.11 -2.87
N SER A 862 9.36 -24.26 -3.78
CA SER A 862 10.69 -24.39 -4.40
C SER A 862 11.86 -24.25 -3.41
N ASN A 863 11.63 -23.61 -2.24
CA ASN A 863 12.59 -23.49 -1.14
C ASN A 863 12.44 -24.61 -0.08
N SER A 864 11.58 -25.61 -0.34
CA SER A 864 11.21 -26.68 0.60
C SER A 864 11.62 -28.07 0.07
N ALA A 865 12.79 -28.14 -0.59
CA ALA A 865 13.27 -29.33 -1.28
C ALA A 865 13.47 -30.56 -0.36
N GLY A 866 13.76 -30.33 0.93
CA GLY A 866 13.87 -31.40 1.93
C GLY A 866 12.57 -32.21 2.07
N PHE A 867 11.42 -31.53 2.12
CA PHE A 867 10.12 -32.19 2.12
C PHE A 867 9.74 -32.79 0.76
N PHE A 868 9.98 -32.08 -0.36
CA PHE A 868 9.45 -32.51 -1.66
C PHE A 868 10.25 -33.62 -2.36
N ALA A 869 11.58 -33.68 -2.20
CA ALA A 869 12.42 -34.62 -2.93
C ALA A 869 12.03 -36.12 -2.73
N PRO A 870 11.66 -36.59 -1.51
CA PRO A 870 11.14 -37.95 -1.32
C PRO A 870 9.94 -38.31 -2.19
N PHE A 871 9.00 -37.37 -2.43
CA PHE A 871 7.80 -37.60 -3.24
C PHE A 871 8.06 -37.45 -4.75
N GLU A 872 8.98 -36.57 -5.16
CA GLU A 872 9.29 -36.32 -6.57
C GLU A 872 10.26 -37.34 -7.16
N SER A 873 11.30 -37.74 -6.41
CA SER A 873 12.41 -38.57 -6.92
C SER A 873 12.93 -39.65 -5.95
N GLY A 874 12.35 -39.76 -4.75
CA GLY A 874 12.84 -40.63 -3.67
C GLY A 874 11.88 -41.73 -3.23
N SER A 875 11.91 -42.03 -1.93
CA SER A 875 11.24 -43.19 -1.30
C SER A 875 9.72 -43.11 -1.25
N HIS A 876 9.13 -41.92 -1.39
CA HIS A 876 7.70 -41.66 -1.21
C HIS A 876 6.96 -41.38 -2.54
N GLN A 877 7.56 -41.76 -3.68
CA GLN A 877 6.96 -41.56 -5.00
C GLN A 877 5.55 -42.16 -5.09
N GLY A 878 4.57 -41.31 -5.41
CA GLY A 878 3.16 -41.69 -5.55
C GLY A 878 2.39 -41.93 -4.23
N TRP A 879 2.98 -41.63 -3.07
CA TRP A 879 2.26 -41.74 -1.78
C TRP A 879 1.30 -40.57 -1.57
N LEU A 880 1.71 -39.36 -1.97
CA LEU A 880 0.84 -38.20 -2.15
C LEU A 880 0.50 -38.05 -3.64
N SER A 881 -0.76 -37.74 -3.92
CA SER A 881 -1.26 -37.42 -5.26
C SER A 881 -0.85 -36.01 -5.69
N PRO A 882 -0.90 -35.68 -7.00
CA PRO A 882 -0.59 -34.34 -7.49
C PRO A 882 -1.49 -33.23 -6.91
N ALA A 883 -2.74 -33.52 -6.56
CA ALA A 883 -3.66 -32.57 -5.92
C ALA A 883 -3.22 -32.23 -4.48
N GLU A 884 -2.74 -33.22 -3.73
CA GLU A 884 -2.22 -33.03 -2.36
C GLU A 884 -0.89 -32.26 -2.40
N LEU A 885 0.01 -32.59 -3.34
CA LEU A 885 1.27 -31.87 -3.56
C LEU A 885 1.05 -30.43 -4.05
N LYS A 886 0.01 -30.18 -4.86
CA LYS A 886 -0.45 -28.83 -5.23
C LYS A 886 -0.85 -28.04 -3.97
N MET A 887 -1.69 -28.61 -3.09
CA MET A 887 -2.19 -27.91 -1.90
C MET A 887 -1.07 -27.54 -0.90
N ILE A 888 -0.11 -28.45 -0.69
CA ILE A 888 1.09 -28.14 0.12
C ILE A 888 1.94 -27.04 -0.55
N SER A 889 2.06 -27.07 -1.88
CA SER A 889 2.82 -26.06 -2.63
C SER A 889 2.17 -24.67 -2.57
N GLU A 890 0.83 -24.61 -2.64
CA GLU A 890 0.03 -23.40 -2.49
C GLU A 890 0.23 -22.76 -1.11
N TRP A 891 0.03 -23.55 -0.05
CA TRP A 891 0.17 -23.11 1.34
C TRP A 891 1.57 -22.55 1.63
N LEU A 892 2.63 -23.24 1.21
CA LEU A 892 4.01 -22.75 1.36
C LEU A 892 4.27 -21.49 0.52
N ASP A 893 3.79 -21.43 -0.71
CA ASP A 893 4.02 -20.29 -1.60
C ASP A 893 3.31 -19.02 -1.12
N VAL A 894 2.15 -19.11 -0.45
CA VAL A 894 1.48 -17.94 0.16
C VAL A 894 2.13 -17.49 1.47
N GLY A 895 2.76 -18.40 2.23
CA GLY A 895 3.53 -18.03 3.42
C GLY A 895 3.82 -19.18 4.39
N GLY A 896 3.06 -20.26 4.34
CA GLY A 896 3.13 -21.35 5.32
C GLY A 896 2.44 -21.01 6.65
N GLN A 897 1.44 -20.12 6.65
CA GLN A 897 0.73 -19.69 7.85
C GLN A 897 0.02 -20.86 8.55
N ASN A 898 -0.16 -20.78 9.88
CA ASN A 898 -0.96 -21.78 10.59
C ASN A 898 -2.45 -21.68 10.18
N TYR A 899 -2.98 -20.45 10.15
CA TYR A 899 -4.29 -20.11 9.58
C TYR A 899 -4.16 -19.00 8.52
N ASN A 900 -5.02 -19.06 7.49
CA ASN A 900 -5.10 -18.07 6.41
C ASN A 900 -6.45 -17.32 6.40
N ASN A 901 -7.28 -17.50 7.42
CA ASN A 901 -8.50 -16.75 7.67
C ASN A 901 -8.64 -16.58 9.19
N PRO A 902 -8.72 -15.35 9.73
CA PRO A 902 -8.58 -15.14 11.17
C PRO A 902 -9.76 -15.75 11.95
N PHE A 903 -10.95 -15.84 11.35
CA PHE A 903 -12.14 -16.44 11.96
C PHE A 903 -12.15 -17.98 11.99
N ASP A 904 -11.13 -18.64 11.42
CA ASP A 904 -10.93 -20.10 11.57
C ASP A 904 -9.91 -20.43 12.69
N ALA A 905 -9.15 -19.43 13.17
CA ALA A 905 -8.18 -19.60 14.24
C ALA A 905 -8.87 -19.72 15.61
N PRO A 906 -8.25 -20.37 16.60
CA PRO A 906 -8.70 -20.30 17.99
C PRO A 906 -8.67 -18.86 18.50
N THR A 907 -9.74 -18.43 19.19
CA THR A 907 -9.74 -17.20 19.97
C THR A 907 -9.16 -17.44 21.37
N ASN A 908 -8.71 -16.37 22.00
CA ASN A 908 -8.49 -16.31 23.45
C ASN A 908 -9.81 -16.41 24.26
#